data_AF-A0A355AHA7-F1
#
_entry.id   AF-A0A355AHA7-F1
#
_cell.length_a   1.000
_cell.length_b   1.000
_cell.length_c   1.000
_cell.angle_alpha   90.00
_cell.angle_beta   90.00
_cell.angle_gamma   90.00
#
_symmetry.space_group_name_H-M   'P 1'
#
loop_
_entity.id
_entity.type
_entity.pdbx_description
1 polymer ?
#
loop_
_entity_poly.entity_id
_entity_poly.type
_entity_poly.pdbx_seq_one_letter_code
_entity_poly.pdbx_strand_id
1 'polypeptide(L)'
;MSSTTVIDLRRIAKQLGLPEEGVLAAVQLIDEGNTVPFITRYRRDQTSGLDELQLRSITGAVGKARQLADRKQTILRTIEGQGKLTPELREEIDAAENTKVLEDLYLPFKPKRLSLAEQAKQKRLEPLAQEIIAADSQAADLEKRAADFVDDDSGVATAADALLGVGHIIADLFSSRADVRQRLRKLLFQKARLRSLRIETPGKALTKTAKHFRDYFDFDEHLQKVPPHRVLAMNRGERAKVLRVRVEGPTEEIQTIVDELVIPTDHPHADFLKGCCRDALSRLILPSLEREVRREMTDASEEHAIAVFARNLRNLLLQPPVAGRIVLAIDPGFKSGCKAVVLDSCGNPLARDILHVVGKVEQKTAAAARIVELVREHGCNVIAVGNGTAGREVESLLSELIVGDLQEHNVAYVIVNEAGASVYSTSQYAREELPDFEAAYRGAVSIGRRLLDPLSELVKIEPANIGVGLYQHDVKARHLHASLDAVVEGCVNYVGVDVNTASPALLRYVAGLNQAVAKGIIDWRAAKGPFTSREQFREVPGFGDAAFVQAVGFLKISEGTNPLDATRIHPESYQVAERVLEKIGASSAELVDREKHQKISDAVGEIDLTSMADELSVGRLLLADIVEQFLRPGRDPREDLPEPLFKQGVLKFEDLEVGMELRGSVLNVVDFGAFVDIGLHDSGLVHVSQLSSGFIRDPYAAVVVGQSVKVWVLELDKTRRRVALTMIKPGTKPVHGASRGRSQNPRKKFAANSTQKKSAETKGSPSGRGQRKPGSGPRKGTKQDRGGRTYTSRPDRKKAKKPLTDEMKTGQAPLRTFGDLKQFFDIQTGTDDSAGKKPSKKKKLNKEVQEADSAEATNHSVTQGSLDEPHVQHVAAKDSEDTPAGAESPVKPNLLQDSKKNISVESEKGPSSQVPDATAPTLEQQSGEDSSKDTSQQ
;
A
#
# COMPACT_ATOMS: atom_id res chain seq x y z
N MET A 1 21.89 -23.38 13.59
CA MET A 1 22.09 -21.91 13.73
C MET A 1 22.48 -21.37 12.37
N SER A 2 21.88 -20.28 11.90
CA SER A 2 22.32 -19.64 10.65
C SER A 2 23.60 -18.83 10.90
N SER A 3 24.42 -18.64 9.87
CA SER A 3 25.52 -17.67 9.90
C SER A 3 24.93 -16.26 9.83
N THR A 4 24.63 -15.64 10.98
CA THR A 4 24.11 -14.28 11.02
C THR A 4 25.14 -13.30 10.44
N THR A 5 24.87 -12.79 9.24
CA THR A 5 25.75 -11.85 8.55
C THR A 5 26.02 -10.63 9.42
N VAL A 6 27.29 -10.41 9.77
CA VAL A 6 27.72 -9.37 10.72
C VAL A 6 27.41 -7.99 10.13
N ILE A 7 26.65 -7.20 10.88
CA ILE A 7 26.22 -5.84 10.52
C ILE A 7 26.41 -4.89 11.70
N ASP A 8 26.70 -3.61 11.41
CA ASP A 8 26.82 -2.56 12.42
C ASP A 8 25.44 -2.09 12.88
N LEU A 9 24.99 -2.62 14.02
CA LEU A 9 23.73 -2.21 14.66
C LEU A 9 23.77 -0.79 15.23
N ARG A 10 24.95 -0.25 15.58
CA ARG A 10 25.12 1.13 16.08
C ARG A 10 24.79 2.14 14.98
N ARG A 11 25.26 1.86 13.76
CA ARG A 11 24.90 2.62 12.56
C ARG A 11 23.39 2.60 12.31
N ILE A 12 22.72 1.47 12.52
CA ILE A 12 21.25 1.37 12.39
C ILE A 12 20.54 2.18 13.48
N ALA A 13 20.92 2.05 14.74
CA ALA A 13 20.35 2.82 15.85
C ALA A 13 20.48 4.34 15.60
N LYS A 14 21.67 4.79 15.17
CA LYS A 14 21.95 6.19 14.80
C LYS A 14 21.17 6.67 13.56
N GLN A 15 20.88 5.79 12.61
CA GLN A 15 20.06 6.11 11.43
C GLN A 15 18.57 6.24 11.76
N LEU A 16 18.06 5.43 12.69
CA LEU A 16 16.67 5.46 13.14
C LEU A 16 16.42 6.51 14.24
N GLY A 17 17.48 6.96 14.93
CA GLY A 17 17.38 7.89 16.07
C GLY A 17 16.94 7.22 17.37
N LEU A 18 17.23 5.93 17.53
CA LEU A 18 16.80 5.08 18.65
C LEU A 18 17.96 4.76 19.60
N PRO A 19 17.70 4.37 20.86
CA PRO A 19 18.73 3.92 21.80
C PRO A 19 19.53 2.72 21.26
N GLU A 20 20.86 2.73 21.40
CA GLU A 20 21.72 1.63 20.92
C GLU A 20 21.37 0.31 21.61
N GLU A 21 21.29 0.31 22.94
CA GLU A 21 21.00 -0.87 23.76
C GLU A 21 19.64 -1.49 23.40
N GLY A 22 18.59 -0.67 23.29
CA GLY A 22 17.26 -1.12 22.88
C GLY A 22 17.22 -1.72 21.47
N VAL A 23 18.00 -1.17 20.52
CA VAL A 23 18.13 -1.74 19.17
C VAL A 23 18.89 -3.07 19.18
N LEU A 24 19.96 -3.20 19.97
CA LEU A 24 20.69 -4.46 20.13
C LEU A 24 19.80 -5.55 20.74
N ALA A 25 19.11 -5.24 21.84
CA ALA A 25 18.19 -6.16 22.50
C ALA A 25 17.02 -6.57 21.60
N ALA A 26 16.43 -5.62 20.85
CA ALA A 26 15.37 -5.91 19.90
C ALA A 26 15.83 -6.87 18.79
N VAL A 27 17.03 -6.67 18.23
CA VAL A 27 17.58 -7.56 17.19
C VAL A 27 17.89 -8.95 17.73
N GLN A 28 18.44 -9.05 18.94
CA GLN A 28 18.65 -10.34 19.60
C GLN A 28 17.32 -11.09 19.78
N LEU A 29 16.32 -10.45 20.37
CA LEU A 29 15.01 -11.07 20.60
C LEU A 29 14.34 -11.53 19.29
N ILE A 30 14.48 -10.75 18.20
CA ILE A 30 13.95 -11.11 16.87
C ILE A 30 14.72 -12.30 16.27
N ASP A 31 16.04 -12.34 16.37
CA ASP A 31 16.86 -13.46 15.89
C ASP A 31 16.65 -14.74 16.72
N GLU A 32 16.28 -14.61 18.00
CA GLU A 32 15.80 -15.70 18.88
C GLU A 32 14.39 -16.18 18.52
N GLY A 33 13.68 -15.50 17.60
CA GLY A 33 12.36 -15.88 17.11
C GLY A 33 11.18 -15.27 17.88
N ASN A 34 11.40 -14.28 18.75
CA ASN A 34 10.32 -13.56 19.41
C ASN A 34 9.54 -12.68 18.40
N THR A 35 8.22 -12.70 18.51
CA THR A 35 7.32 -11.92 17.65
C THR A 35 7.30 -10.45 18.05
N VAL A 36 7.00 -9.55 17.10
CA VAL A 36 6.95 -8.11 17.38
C VAL A 36 5.92 -7.75 18.47
N PRO A 37 4.68 -8.30 18.49
CA PRO A 37 3.74 -8.00 19.57
C PRO A 37 4.23 -8.48 20.94
N PHE A 38 4.86 -9.67 21.01
CA PHE A 38 5.43 -10.19 22.25
C PHE A 38 6.54 -9.28 22.79
N ILE A 39 7.46 -8.84 21.93
CA ILE A 39 8.52 -7.89 22.32
C ILE A 39 7.92 -6.56 22.79
N THR A 40 6.98 -6.02 22.02
CA THR A 40 6.31 -4.72 22.29
C THR A 40 5.58 -4.69 23.64
N ARG A 41 5.09 -5.84 24.13
CA ARG A 41 4.37 -5.93 25.41
C ARG A 41 5.25 -6.44 26.56
N TYR A 42 5.93 -7.58 26.38
CA TYR A 42 6.57 -8.30 27.48
C TYR A 42 8.09 -8.11 27.57
N ARG A 43 8.72 -7.42 26.61
CA ARG A 43 10.17 -7.16 26.61
C ARG A 43 10.49 -5.66 26.56
N ARG A 44 9.58 -4.84 27.09
CA ARG A 44 9.67 -3.37 27.09
C ARG A 44 10.88 -2.84 27.84
N ASP A 45 11.13 -3.27 29.08
CA ASP A 45 12.30 -2.83 29.84
C ASP A 45 13.62 -3.22 29.13
N GLN A 46 13.72 -4.46 28.63
CA GLN A 46 14.89 -4.95 27.89
C GLN A 46 15.17 -4.14 26.61
N THR A 47 14.12 -3.67 25.94
CA THR A 47 14.23 -2.90 24.69
C THR A 47 14.26 -1.38 24.91
N SER A 48 14.37 -0.90 26.15
CA SER A 48 14.26 0.53 26.49
C SER A 48 12.93 1.18 26.08
N GLY A 49 11.85 0.41 26.02
CA GLY A 49 10.48 0.87 25.75
C GLY A 49 10.13 1.09 24.28
N LEU A 50 10.81 0.43 23.34
CA LEU A 50 10.55 0.56 21.90
C LEU A 50 9.11 0.14 21.51
N ASP A 51 8.49 0.94 20.64
CA ASP A 51 7.13 0.69 20.15
C ASP A 51 7.07 -0.24 18.92
N GLU A 52 5.87 -0.71 18.56
CA GLU A 52 5.63 -1.64 17.44
C GLU A 52 6.17 -1.11 16.10
N LEU A 53 6.03 0.20 15.83
CA LEU A 53 6.50 0.84 14.59
C LEU A 53 8.02 0.98 14.58
N GLN A 54 8.63 1.27 15.73
CA GLN A 54 10.08 1.30 15.91
C GLN A 54 10.68 -0.09 15.70
N LEU A 55 10.10 -1.14 16.30
CA LEU A 55 10.53 -2.54 16.13
C LEU A 55 10.40 -3.02 14.68
N ARG A 56 9.27 -2.73 14.01
CA ARG A 56 9.12 -3.03 12.57
C ARG A 56 10.11 -2.22 11.71
N SER A 57 10.46 -0.99 12.10
CA SER A 57 11.49 -0.18 11.43
C SER A 57 12.91 -0.75 11.61
N ILE A 58 13.26 -1.24 12.81
CA ILE A 58 14.51 -1.95 13.08
C ILE A 58 14.60 -3.20 12.21
N THR A 59 13.54 -4.03 12.20
CA THR A 59 13.47 -5.25 11.37
C THR A 59 13.70 -4.93 9.88
N GLY A 60 13.05 -3.88 9.37
CA GLY A 60 13.23 -3.42 7.99
C GLY A 60 14.64 -2.90 7.69
N ALA A 61 15.26 -2.15 8.61
CA ALA A 61 16.63 -1.65 8.46
C ALA A 61 17.67 -2.79 8.51
N VAL A 62 17.52 -3.71 9.46
CA VAL A 62 18.36 -4.91 9.63
C VAL A 62 18.27 -5.83 8.42
N GLY A 63 17.05 -6.08 7.90
CA GLY A 63 16.85 -6.84 6.66
C GLY A 63 17.55 -6.19 5.46
N LYS A 64 17.39 -4.87 5.28
CA LYS A 64 18.08 -4.08 4.24
C LYS A 64 19.61 -4.12 4.40
N ALA A 65 20.13 -4.13 5.65
CA ALA A 65 21.56 -4.21 5.95
C ALA A 65 22.17 -5.60 5.70
N ARG A 66 21.52 -6.68 6.15
CA ARG A 66 21.96 -8.06 5.90
C ARG A 66 22.02 -8.34 4.40
N GLN A 67 20.97 -8.00 3.66
CA GLN A 67 20.93 -8.11 2.18
C GLN A 67 22.06 -7.35 1.48
N LEU A 68 22.46 -6.17 1.98
CA LEU A 68 23.60 -5.42 1.44
C LEU A 68 24.92 -6.15 1.68
N ALA A 69 25.15 -6.66 2.89
CA ALA A 69 26.36 -7.38 3.26
C ALA A 69 26.50 -8.71 2.49
N ASP A 70 25.41 -9.49 2.38
CA ASP A 70 25.37 -10.72 1.56
C ASP A 70 25.68 -10.42 0.08
N ARG A 71 25.17 -9.28 -0.43
CA ARG A 71 25.43 -8.83 -1.81
C ARG A 71 26.88 -8.39 -2.02
N LYS A 72 27.53 -7.76 -1.03
CA LYS A 72 28.97 -7.44 -1.08
C LYS A 72 29.81 -8.71 -1.22
N GLN A 73 29.59 -9.70 -0.34
CA GLN A 73 30.33 -10.97 -0.38
C GLN A 73 30.13 -11.71 -1.71
N THR A 74 28.91 -11.69 -2.25
CA THR A 74 28.61 -12.24 -3.58
C THR A 74 29.42 -11.55 -4.68
N ILE A 75 29.53 -10.20 -4.64
CA ILE A 75 30.23 -9.40 -5.65
C ILE A 75 31.74 -9.57 -5.53
N LEU A 76 32.31 -9.48 -4.32
CA LEU A 76 33.74 -9.73 -4.07
C LEU A 76 34.17 -11.07 -4.66
N ARG A 77 33.48 -12.16 -4.31
CA ARG A 77 33.76 -13.51 -4.84
C ARG A 77 33.63 -13.60 -6.37
N THR A 78 32.75 -12.82 -6.98
CA THR A 78 32.55 -12.80 -8.45
C THR A 78 33.67 -12.05 -9.19
N ILE A 79 34.26 -11.02 -8.57
CA ILE A 79 35.37 -10.25 -9.15
C ILE A 79 36.71 -10.95 -8.88
N GLU A 80 36.85 -11.57 -7.71
CA GLU A 80 37.98 -12.41 -7.31
C GLU A 80 38.10 -13.64 -8.23
N GLY A 81 36.98 -14.31 -8.53
CA GLY A 81 36.91 -15.40 -9.51
C GLY A 81 37.20 -14.99 -10.97
N GLN A 82 37.33 -13.69 -11.26
CA GLN A 82 37.81 -13.18 -12.55
C GLN A 82 39.30 -12.77 -12.51
N GLY A 83 39.97 -12.86 -11.36
CA GLY A 83 41.33 -12.35 -11.16
C GLY A 83 41.44 -10.82 -11.21
N LYS A 84 40.34 -10.09 -11.00
CA LYS A 84 40.25 -8.62 -11.19
C LYS A 84 40.04 -7.82 -9.91
N LEU A 85 40.08 -8.46 -8.74
CA LEU A 85 39.84 -7.80 -7.45
C LEU A 85 41.15 -7.20 -6.93
N THR A 86 41.32 -5.89 -7.10
CA THR A 86 42.45 -5.15 -6.50
C THR A 86 42.15 -4.81 -5.02
N PRO A 87 43.17 -4.48 -4.19
CA PRO A 87 42.96 -4.04 -2.82
C PRO A 87 42.04 -2.82 -2.71
N GLU A 88 42.21 -1.84 -3.59
CA GLU A 88 41.46 -0.58 -3.61
C GLU A 88 39.98 -0.85 -3.96
N LEU A 89 39.72 -1.70 -4.95
CA LEU A 89 38.36 -2.10 -5.32
C LEU A 89 37.67 -2.90 -4.22
N ARG A 90 38.42 -3.72 -3.46
CA ARG A 90 37.90 -4.39 -2.25
C ARG A 90 37.49 -3.37 -1.20
N GLU A 91 38.35 -2.39 -0.90
CA GLU A 91 38.02 -1.30 0.04
C GLU A 91 36.81 -0.48 -0.40
N GLU A 92 36.68 -0.13 -1.69
CA GLU A 92 35.50 0.57 -2.22
C GLU A 92 34.20 -0.25 -2.07
N ILE A 93 34.25 -1.56 -2.32
CA ILE A 93 33.11 -2.47 -2.17
C ILE A 93 32.72 -2.63 -0.68
N ASP A 94 33.70 -2.81 0.21
CA ASP A 94 33.47 -2.93 1.64
C ASP A 94 33.01 -1.60 2.26
N ALA A 95 33.44 -0.44 1.73
CA ALA A 95 32.93 0.88 2.09
C ALA A 95 31.53 1.20 1.51
N ALA A 96 31.07 0.51 0.46
CA ALA A 96 29.84 0.87 -0.26
C ALA A 96 28.60 0.88 0.66
N GLU A 97 28.01 2.07 0.86
CA GLU A 97 26.95 2.27 1.86
C GLU A 97 25.54 1.79 1.43
N ASN A 98 25.36 1.47 0.15
CA ASN A 98 24.06 1.12 -0.42
C ASN A 98 24.21 0.33 -1.73
N THR A 99 23.14 -0.37 -2.10
CA THR A 99 23.10 -1.28 -3.25
C THR A 99 23.34 -0.59 -4.60
N LYS A 100 23.09 0.73 -4.72
CA LYS A 100 23.35 1.46 -5.97
C LYS A 100 24.85 1.63 -6.20
N VAL A 101 25.57 2.14 -5.20
CA VAL A 101 27.04 2.26 -5.26
C VAL A 101 27.68 0.90 -5.48
N LEU A 102 27.20 -0.14 -4.79
CA LEU A 102 27.68 -1.50 -4.94
C LEU A 102 27.44 -2.11 -6.34
N GLU A 103 26.26 -1.92 -6.93
CA GLU A 103 25.98 -2.37 -8.31
C GLU A 103 26.66 -1.49 -9.38
N ASP A 104 26.98 -0.23 -9.07
CA ASP A 104 27.80 0.62 -9.94
C ASP A 104 29.25 0.14 -9.98
N LEU A 105 29.87 -0.18 -8.84
CA LEU A 105 31.21 -0.78 -8.74
C LEU A 105 31.29 -2.17 -9.41
N TYR A 106 30.23 -2.97 -9.30
CA TYR A 106 30.15 -4.28 -9.95
C TYR A 106 29.92 -4.22 -11.48
N LEU A 107 29.45 -3.09 -12.02
CA LEU A 107 28.99 -2.98 -13.42
C LEU A 107 30.05 -3.35 -14.48
N PRO A 108 31.36 -3.04 -14.34
CA PRO A 108 32.39 -3.46 -15.29
C PRO A 108 32.63 -4.98 -15.31
N PHE A 109 32.38 -5.67 -14.20
CA PHE A 109 32.67 -7.10 -13.99
C PHE A 109 31.44 -7.99 -14.19
N LYS A 110 30.28 -7.39 -14.46
CA LYS A 110 28.99 -8.06 -14.58
C LYS A 110 28.84 -8.70 -15.97
N PRO A 111 28.62 -10.03 -16.09
CA PRO A 111 28.53 -10.69 -17.40
C PRO A 111 27.45 -10.07 -18.31
N LYS A 112 27.84 -9.74 -19.55
CA LYS A 112 26.99 -9.10 -20.56
C LYS A 112 26.65 -10.09 -21.69
N ARG A 113 25.41 -10.06 -22.20
CA ARG A 113 25.02 -10.78 -23.43
C ARG A 113 25.28 -9.89 -24.66
N LEU A 114 26.21 -10.29 -25.53
CA LEU A 114 26.35 -9.85 -26.94
C LEU A 114 26.03 -8.36 -27.19
N SER A 115 26.66 -7.45 -26.43
CA SER A 115 26.53 -6.01 -26.69
C SER A 115 27.32 -5.60 -27.93
N LEU A 116 27.07 -4.39 -28.45
CA LEU A 116 27.88 -3.83 -29.56
C LEU A 116 29.37 -3.71 -29.20
N ALA A 117 29.69 -3.52 -27.93
CA ALA A 117 31.07 -3.52 -27.44
C ALA A 117 31.67 -4.93 -27.42
N GLU A 118 30.95 -5.94 -26.92
CA GLU A 118 31.44 -7.32 -26.92
C GLU A 118 31.58 -7.87 -28.35
N GLN A 119 30.71 -7.48 -29.28
CA GLN A 119 30.86 -7.77 -30.71
C GLN A 119 32.12 -7.10 -31.28
N ALA A 120 32.39 -5.83 -30.96
CA ALA A 120 33.62 -5.16 -31.39
C ALA A 120 34.90 -5.78 -30.79
N LYS A 121 34.86 -6.28 -29.55
CA LYS A 121 35.96 -7.06 -28.95
C LYS A 121 36.18 -8.41 -29.65
N GLN A 122 35.10 -9.10 -30.03
CA GLN A 122 35.18 -10.33 -30.84
C GLN A 122 35.83 -10.05 -32.21
N LYS A 123 35.58 -8.87 -32.79
CA LYS A 123 36.28 -8.32 -33.97
C LYS A 123 37.69 -7.75 -33.68
N ARG A 124 38.28 -8.07 -32.52
CA ARG A 124 39.65 -7.70 -32.11
C ARG A 124 39.93 -6.18 -32.06
N LEU A 125 38.90 -5.33 -31.94
CA LEU A 125 39.03 -3.87 -31.90
C LEU A 125 39.42 -3.30 -30.51
N GLU A 126 39.60 -4.16 -29.50
CA GLU A 126 39.93 -3.73 -28.13
C GLU A 126 41.32 -3.05 -27.98
N PRO A 127 42.40 -3.48 -28.67
CA PRO A 127 43.69 -2.77 -28.63
C PRO A 127 43.59 -1.34 -29.17
N LEU A 128 42.90 -1.12 -30.29
CA LEU A 128 42.70 0.23 -30.85
C LEU A 128 41.92 1.13 -29.89
N ALA A 129 40.94 0.58 -29.16
CA ALA A 129 40.24 1.31 -28.12
C ALA A 129 41.18 1.73 -26.97
N GLN A 130 42.13 0.87 -26.58
CA GLN A 130 43.13 1.17 -25.54
C GLN A 130 44.14 2.22 -26.02
N GLU A 131 44.68 2.08 -27.24
CA GLU A 131 45.60 3.04 -27.86
C GLU A 131 44.99 4.46 -27.92
N ILE A 132 43.72 4.57 -28.32
CA ILE A 132 43.00 5.84 -28.41
C ILE A 132 42.71 6.45 -27.02
N ILE A 133 42.40 5.64 -26.00
CA ILE A 133 42.18 6.12 -24.62
C ILE A 133 43.51 6.56 -23.97
N ALA A 134 44.62 5.89 -24.29
CA ALA A 134 45.94 6.18 -23.75
C ALA A 134 46.65 7.37 -24.45
N ALA A 135 46.05 7.92 -25.51
CA ALA A 135 46.67 8.88 -26.42
C ALA A 135 48.02 8.39 -27.00
N ASP A 136 48.10 7.11 -27.40
CA ASP A 136 49.32 6.56 -27.97
C ASP A 136 49.70 7.25 -29.29
N SER A 137 51.00 7.51 -29.44
CA SER A 137 51.67 7.87 -30.69
C SER A 137 51.21 7.08 -31.93
N GLN A 138 50.89 5.78 -31.80
CA GLN A 138 50.41 4.95 -32.91
C GLN A 138 49.01 5.36 -33.38
N ALA A 139 48.17 5.87 -32.47
CA ALA A 139 46.81 6.31 -32.77
C ALA A 139 46.70 7.79 -33.21
N ALA A 140 47.82 8.52 -33.32
CA ALA A 140 47.85 9.95 -33.63
C ALA A 140 47.11 10.34 -34.94
N ASP A 141 46.96 9.40 -35.86
CA ASP A 141 46.04 9.47 -37.00
C ASP A 141 45.02 8.31 -36.88
N LEU A 142 43.78 8.63 -36.51
CA LEU A 142 42.73 7.65 -36.26
C LEU A 142 42.31 6.90 -37.52
N GLU A 143 42.21 7.56 -38.67
CA GLU A 143 41.73 6.94 -39.91
C GLU A 143 42.80 5.99 -40.46
N LYS A 144 44.06 6.42 -40.42
CA LYS A 144 45.19 5.57 -40.78
C LYS A 144 45.36 4.38 -39.85
N ARG A 145 45.34 4.59 -38.53
CA ARG A 145 45.53 3.49 -37.55
C ARG A 145 44.36 2.51 -37.56
N ALA A 146 43.14 2.97 -37.83
CA ALA A 146 41.97 2.11 -37.98
C ALA A 146 41.99 1.27 -39.26
N ALA A 147 42.74 1.66 -40.29
CA ALA A 147 42.94 0.85 -41.49
C ALA A 147 43.68 -0.47 -41.19
N ASP A 148 44.56 -0.49 -40.19
CA ASP A 148 45.28 -1.69 -39.74
C ASP A 148 44.36 -2.75 -39.08
N PHE A 149 43.10 -2.40 -38.79
CA PHE A 149 42.07 -3.27 -38.22
C PHE A 149 40.94 -3.59 -39.20
N VAL A 150 41.12 -3.29 -40.49
CA VAL A 150 40.20 -3.71 -41.56
C VAL A 150 40.45 -5.18 -41.89
N ASP A 151 39.43 -6.01 -41.70
CA ASP A 151 39.48 -7.46 -41.81
C ASP A 151 38.05 -7.96 -42.14
N ASP A 152 37.83 -8.32 -43.41
CA ASP A 152 36.54 -8.82 -43.92
C ASP A 152 36.13 -10.15 -43.26
N ASP A 153 37.08 -11.02 -42.87
CA ASP A 153 36.78 -12.29 -42.17
C ASP A 153 36.28 -12.04 -40.73
N SER A 154 36.73 -10.96 -40.10
CA SER A 154 36.13 -10.44 -38.86
C SER A 154 34.83 -9.63 -39.10
N GLY A 155 34.55 -9.28 -40.35
CA GLY A 155 33.45 -8.39 -40.75
C GLY A 155 33.69 -6.92 -40.38
N VAL A 156 34.93 -6.43 -40.43
CA VAL A 156 35.29 -5.00 -40.34
C VAL A 156 35.70 -4.52 -41.73
N ALA A 157 34.72 -4.13 -42.55
CA ALA A 157 34.93 -3.83 -43.97
C ALA A 157 35.62 -2.47 -44.23
N THR A 158 35.59 -1.53 -43.27
CA THR A 158 36.21 -0.21 -43.43
C THR A 158 36.82 0.32 -42.12
N ALA A 159 37.76 1.27 -42.24
CA ALA A 159 38.30 2.00 -41.10
C ALA A 159 37.21 2.76 -40.32
N ALA A 160 36.11 3.15 -40.99
CA ALA A 160 34.95 3.76 -40.33
C ALA A 160 34.18 2.75 -39.47
N ASP A 161 34.05 1.49 -39.93
CA ASP A 161 33.47 0.40 -39.14
C ASP A 161 34.35 0.03 -37.94
N ALA A 162 35.68 0.05 -38.10
CA ALA A 162 36.63 -0.12 -37.02
C ALA A 162 36.48 0.98 -35.96
N LEU A 163 36.48 2.26 -36.36
CA LEU A 163 36.27 3.39 -35.44
C LEU A 163 34.88 3.40 -34.80
N LEU A 164 33.84 2.93 -35.50
CA LEU A 164 32.50 2.76 -34.93
C LEU A 164 32.47 1.64 -33.87
N GLY A 165 33.11 0.50 -34.16
CA GLY A 165 33.26 -0.61 -33.21
C GLY A 165 34.05 -0.19 -31.97
N VAL A 166 35.16 0.51 -32.14
CA VAL A 166 35.93 1.12 -31.04
C VAL A 166 35.06 2.12 -30.26
N GLY A 167 34.31 2.99 -30.95
CA GLY A 167 33.39 3.92 -30.32
C GLY A 167 32.36 3.22 -29.42
N HIS A 168 31.86 2.04 -29.82
CA HIS A 168 31.00 1.23 -28.97
C HIS A 168 31.71 0.66 -27.72
N ILE A 169 33.00 0.26 -27.83
CA ILE A 169 33.81 -0.18 -26.69
C ILE A 169 34.04 0.96 -25.69
N ILE A 170 34.48 2.12 -26.19
CA ILE A 170 34.73 3.32 -25.37
C ILE A 170 33.43 3.79 -24.71
N ALA A 171 32.31 3.80 -25.43
CA ALA A 171 31.01 4.18 -24.88
C ALA A 171 30.51 3.20 -23.80
N ASP A 172 30.74 1.89 -23.94
CA ASP A 172 30.40 0.89 -22.91
C ASP A 172 31.28 1.07 -21.66
N LEU A 173 32.60 1.30 -21.83
CA LEU A 173 33.53 1.63 -20.75
C LEU A 173 33.08 2.89 -19.99
N PHE A 174 32.86 4.01 -20.68
CA PHE A 174 32.38 5.26 -20.08
C PHE A 174 31.01 5.09 -19.40
N SER A 175 30.13 4.23 -19.92
CA SER A 175 28.84 3.95 -19.26
C SER A 175 28.97 3.12 -17.98
N SER A 176 30.06 2.37 -17.82
CA SER A 176 30.31 1.52 -16.66
C SER A 176 30.96 2.24 -15.47
N ARG A 177 31.51 3.43 -15.69
CA ARG A 177 32.19 4.25 -14.67
C ARG A 177 31.26 4.67 -13.51
N ALA A 178 31.61 4.23 -12.30
CA ALA A 178 30.82 4.47 -11.10
C ALA A 178 30.76 5.97 -10.70
N ASP A 179 31.87 6.70 -10.84
CA ASP A 179 31.96 8.14 -10.56
C ASP A 179 31.05 8.97 -11.47
N VAL A 180 31.06 8.68 -12.78
CA VAL A 180 30.19 9.30 -13.79
C VAL A 180 28.73 9.04 -13.45
N ARG A 181 28.35 7.78 -13.17
CA ARG A 181 26.97 7.42 -12.80
C ARG A 181 26.54 8.04 -11.49
N GLN A 182 27.40 8.10 -10.48
CA GLN A 182 27.12 8.76 -9.19
C GLN A 182 26.89 10.27 -9.36
N ARG A 183 27.74 10.94 -10.15
CA ARG A 183 27.64 12.39 -10.42
C ARG A 183 26.36 12.73 -11.19
N LEU A 184 26.04 11.97 -12.24
CA LEU A 184 24.83 12.18 -13.04
C LEU A 184 23.56 11.83 -12.27
N ARG A 185 23.56 10.76 -11.45
CA ARG A 185 22.45 10.42 -10.55
C ARG A 185 22.15 11.58 -9.59
N LYS A 186 23.19 12.16 -8.97
CA LYS A 186 23.06 13.33 -8.09
C LYS A 186 22.48 14.55 -8.83
N LEU A 187 22.97 14.82 -10.04
CA LEU A 187 22.47 15.92 -10.88
C LEU A 187 21.00 15.74 -11.25
N LEU A 188 20.61 14.55 -11.73
CA LEU A 188 19.23 14.25 -12.09
C LEU A 188 18.30 14.42 -10.88
N PHE A 189 18.65 13.83 -9.73
CA PHE A 189 17.86 13.99 -8.50
C PHE A 189 17.74 15.46 -8.05
N GLN A 190 18.73 16.32 -8.35
CA GLN A 190 18.76 17.74 -7.96
C GLN A 190 18.13 18.72 -8.96
N LYS A 191 18.02 18.37 -10.25
CA LYS A 191 17.59 19.32 -11.30
C LYS A 191 16.55 18.78 -12.31
N ALA A 192 16.37 17.47 -12.42
CA ALA A 192 15.51 16.90 -13.44
C ALA A 192 14.00 17.02 -13.11
N ARG A 193 13.19 16.92 -14.15
CA ARG A 193 11.74 17.11 -14.12
C ARG A 193 11.03 15.82 -14.52
N LEU A 194 9.97 15.46 -13.81
CA LEU A 194 9.06 14.41 -14.21
C LEU A 194 8.00 15.02 -15.13
N ARG A 195 8.00 14.57 -16.38
CA ARG A 195 7.07 15.04 -17.41
C ARG A 195 6.10 13.93 -17.79
N SER A 196 4.81 14.23 -17.81
CA SER A 196 3.77 13.33 -18.30
C SER A 196 2.99 14.00 -19.42
N LEU A 197 2.94 13.33 -20.57
CA LEU A 197 2.21 13.78 -21.76
C LEU A 197 1.13 12.76 -22.11
N ARG A 198 -0.05 13.23 -22.53
CA ARG A 198 -1.11 12.38 -23.07
C ARG A 198 -0.62 11.65 -24.33
N ILE A 199 -0.87 10.34 -24.40
CA ILE A 199 -0.77 9.58 -25.64
C ILE A 199 -2.02 9.90 -26.49
N GLU A 200 -1.80 10.53 -27.63
CA GLU A 200 -2.88 10.80 -28.58
C GLU A 200 -3.21 9.56 -29.42
N THR A 201 -4.50 9.37 -29.72
CA THR A 201 -4.97 8.33 -30.63
C THR A 201 -5.88 8.99 -31.66
N PRO A 202 -5.45 9.13 -32.93
CA PRO A 202 -6.25 9.77 -33.97
C PRO A 202 -7.65 9.15 -34.09
N GLY A 203 -8.66 10.01 -34.27
CA GLY A 203 -10.05 9.60 -34.49
C GLY A 203 -10.81 9.05 -33.27
N LYS A 204 -10.20 8.91 -32.08
CA LYS A 204 -10.88 8.37 -30.88
C LYS A 204 -11.15 9.43 -29.81
N ALA A 205 -12.42 9.53 -29.40
CA ALA A 205 -12.84 10.36 -28.26
C ALA A 205 -12.34 9.80 -26.91
N LEU A 206 -12.22 10.65 -25.89
CA LEU A 206 -11.79 10.20 -24.56
C LEU A 206 -12.83 9.27 -23.91
N THR A 207 -12.40 8.04 -23.61
CA THR A 207 -13.11 7.10 -22.75
C THR A 207 -13.35 7.70 -21.35
N LYS A 208 -14.31 7.15 -20.59
CA LYS A 208 -14.52 7.57 -19.18
C LYS A 208 -13.22 7.45 -18.38
N THR A 209 -12.52 6.31 -18.50
CA THR A 209 -11.24 6.05 -17.84
C THR A 209 -10.15 7.07 -18.20
N ALA A 210 -10.03 7.45 -19.47
CA ALA A 210 -9.05 8.46 -19.90
C ALA A 210 -9.31 9.84 -19.24
N LYS A 211 -10.58 10.20 -18.97
CA LYS A 211 -10.93 11.46 -18.30
C LYS A 211 -10.45 11.54 -16.85
N HIS A 212 -10.11 10.42 -16.20
CA HIS A 212 -9.57 10.40 -14.84
C HIS A 212 -8.12 10.91 -14.77
N PHE A 213 -7.38 10.89 -15.89
CA PHE A 213 -5.97 11.31 -15.96
C PHE A 213 -5.77 12.75 -16.48
N ARG A 214 -6.85 13.55 -16.55
CA ARG A 214 -6.83 14.91 -17.12
C ARG A 214 -5.76 15.82 -16.53
N ASP A 215 -5.56 15.73 -15.22
CA ASP A 215 -4.62 16.56 -14.46
C ASP A 215 -3.14 16.18 -14.75
N TYR A 216 -2.89 15.14 -15.56
CA TYR A 216 -1.57 14.61 -15.95
C TYR A 216 -1.31 14.63 -17.47
N PHE A 217 -2.17 15.26 -18.28
CA PHE A 217 -2.05 15.27 -19.75
C PHE A 217 -0.92 16.17 -20.30
N ASP A 218 -0.55 17.21 -19.55
CA ASP A 218 0.61 18.07 -19.80
C ASP A 218 1.16 18.51 -18.42
N PHE A 219 1.73 17.53 -17.71
CA PHE A 219 2.27 17.71 -16.36
C PHE A 219 3.79 17.78 -16.43
N ASP A 220 4.39 18.76 -15.75
CA ASP A 220 5.82 19.02 -15.76
C ASP A 220 6.27 19.61 -14.40
N GLU A 221 6.75 18.76 -13.50
CA GLU A 221 7.13 19.12 -12.13
C GLU A 221 8.52 18.60 -11.78
N HIS A 222 9.26 19.34 -10.94
CA HIS A 222 10.61 18.95 -10.51
C HIS A 222 10.55 17.67 -9.66
N LEU A 223 11.43 16.68 -9.91
CA LEU A 223 11.34 15.33 -9.30
C LEU A 223 11.06 15.37 -7.78
N GLN A 224 11.87 16.13 -7.03
CA GLN A 224 11.77 16.27 -5.57
C GLN A 224 10.45 16.88 -5.05
N LYS A 225 9.59 17.42 -5.92
CA LYS A 225 8.31 18.04 -5.56
C LYS A 225 7.10 17.17 -5.89
N VAL A 226 7.25 16.12 -6.69
CA VAL A 226 6.14 15.24 -7.07
C VAL A 226 5.74 14.38 -5.87
N PRO A 227 4.52 14.52 -5.30
CA PRO A 227 4.09 13.72 -4.16
C PRO A 227 3.73 12.28 -4.57
N PRO A 228 3.85 11.30 -3.65
CA PRO A 228 3.66 9.86 -3.94
C PRO A 228 2.42 9.50 -4.75
N HIS A 229 1.25 10.01 -4.37
CA HIS A 229 -0.02 9.72 -5.05
C HIS A 229 -0.04 10.18 -6.52
N ARG A 230 0.71 11.22 -6.90
CA ARG A 230 0.83 11.64 -8.31
C ARG A 230 1.71 10.67 -9.11
N VAL A 231 2.77 10.13 -8.51
CA VAL A 231 3.61 9.09 -9.14
C VAL A 231 2.78 7.84 -9.43
N LEU A 232 2.00 7.36 -8.45
CA LEU A 232 1.10 6.21 -8.64
C LEU A 232 0.02 6.48 -9.69
N ALA A 233 -0.59 7.67 -9.69
CA ALA A 233 -1.57 8.06 -10.71
C ALA A 233 -0.98 8.11 -12.13
N MET A 234 0.22 8.67 -12.30
CA MET A 234 0.93 8.68 -13.58
C MET A 234 1.34 7.27 -14.03
N ASN A 235 1.88 6.45 -13.12
CA ASN A 235 2.20 5.05 -13.38
C ASN A 235 0.96 4.24 -13.83
N ARG A 236 -0.20 4.48 -13.21
CA ARG A 236 -1.47 3.88 -13.62
C ARG A 236 -1.93 4.35 -15.00
N GLY A 237 -1.78 5.64 -15.32
CA GLY A 237 -2.10 6.19 -16.64
C GLY A 237 -1.17 5.68 -17.74
N GLU A 238 0.10 5.42 -17.41
CA GLU A 238 1.10 4.80 -18.28
C GLU A 238 0.79 3.31 -18.53
N ARG A 239 0.48 2.53 -17.47
CA ARG A 239 -0.05 1.15 -17.59
C ARG A 239 -1.32 1.09 -18.46
N ALA A 240 -2.21 2.06 -18.32
CA ALA A 240 -3.43 2.20 -19.11
C ALA A 240 -3.20 2.70 -20.55
N LYS A 241 -1.95 2.96 -20.96
CA LYS A 241 -1.56 3.51 -22.28
C LYS A 241 -2.22 4.87 -22.60
N VAL A 242 -2.59 5.64 -21.57
CA VAL A 242 -3.17 7.00 -21.67
C VAL A 242 -2.08 8.07 -21.56
N LEU A 243 -1.03 7.81 -20.79
CA LEU A 243 0.09 8.72 -20.53
C LEU A 243 1.42 8.12 -21.00
N ARG A 244 2.37 9.00 -21.33
CA ARG A 244 3.80 8.70 -21.48
C ARG A 244 4.56 9.56 -20.48
N VAL A 245 5.30 8.92 -19.58
CA VAL A 245 6.06 9.59 -18.51
C VAL A 245 7.56 9.54 -18.83
N ARG A 246 8.27 10.65 -18.61
CA ARG A 246 9.72 10.80 -18.82
C ARG A 246 10.39 11.57 -17.69
N VAL A 247 11.69 11.35 -17.52
CA VAL A 247 12.56 12.18 -16.69
C VAL A 247 13.43 13.04 -17.60
N GLU A 248 13.23 14.37 -17.59
CA GLU A 248 13.96 15.32 -18.43
C GLU A 248 14.99 16.09 -17.57
N GLY A 249 16.28 15.91 -17.86
CA GLY A 249 17.41 16.53 -17.16
C GLY A 249 18.11 17.64 -17.95
N PRO A 250 19.03 18.41 -17.34
CA PRO A 250 19.73 19.50 -18.01
C PRO A 250 20.82 18.97 -18.96
N THR A 251 20.49 18.77 -20.24
CA THR A 251 21.33 18.08 -21.23
C THR A 251 22.74 18.65 -21.38
N GLU A 252 22.89 19.98 -21.40
CA GLU A 252 24.19 20.65 -21.57
C GLU A 252 25.10 20.38 -20.37
N GLU A 253 24.59 20.55 -19.14
CA GLU A 253 25.31 20.28 -17.90
C GLU A 253 25.63 18.78 -17.72
N ILE A 254 24.72 17.89 -18.15
CA ILE A 254 24.94 16.45 -18.22
C ILE A 254 26.12 16.12 -19.15
N GLN A 255 26.18 16.73 -20.34
CA GLN A 255 27.27 16.46 -21.29
C GLN A 255 28.60 17.01 -20.78
N THR A 256 28.63 18.27 -20.32
CA THR A 256 29.84 18.91 -19.74
C THR A 256 30.44 18.04 -18.63
N ILE A 257 29.62 17.53 -17.72
CA ILE A 257 30.09 16.68 -16.62
C ILE A 257 30.68 15.34 -17.08
N VAL A 258 30.19 14.74 -18.18
CA VAL A 258 30.81 13.52 -18.72
C VAL A 258 32.12 13.86 -19.41
N ASP A 259 32.10 14.86 -20.30
CA ASP A 259 33.28 15.27 -21.06
C ASP A 259 34.43 15.68 -20.11
N GLU A 260 34.14 16.40 -19.01
CA GLU A 260 35.11 16.75 -17.95
C GLU A 260 35.62 15.57 -17.10
N LEU A 261 34.83 14.50 -16.92
CA LEU A 261 35.22 13.36 -16.07
C LEU A 261 35.97 12.25 -16.82
N VAL A 262 35.73 12.09 -18.12
CA VAL A 262 36.26 10.95 -18.90
C VAL A 262 37.26 11.31 -19.98
N ILE A 263 37.36 12.59 -20.38
CA ILE A 263 38.31 13.06 -21.40
C ILE A 263 39.43 13.84 -20.71
N PRO A 264 40.69 13.39 -20.77
CA PRO A 264 41.82 14.17 -20.26
C PRO A 264 41.91 15.55 -20.92
N THR A 265 42.39 16.54 -20.18
CA THR A 265 42.71 17.87 -20.74
C THR A 265 43.74 17.70 -21.86
N ASP A 266 43.56 18.45 -22.95
CA ASP A 266 44.43 18.45 -24.14
C ASP A 266 44.58 17.11 -24.88
N HIS A 267 43.67 16.14 -24.65
CA HIS A 267 43.65 14.85 -25.36
C HIS A 267 43.51 15.03 -26.89
N PRO A 268 44.40 14.44 -27.73
CA PRO A 268 44.44 14.72 -29.17
C PRO A 268 43.13 14.37 -29.90
N HIS A 269 42.46 13.30 -29.48
CA HIS A 269 41.21 12.82 -30.08
C HIS A 269 39.95 13.24 -29.30
N ALA A 270 39.99 14.39 -28.60
CA ALA A 270 38.91 14.85 -27.73
C ALA A 270 37.53 14.87 -28.42
N ASP A 271 37.42 15.24 -29.70
CA ASP A 271 36.11 15.30 -30.38
C ASP A 271 35.54 13.91 -30.77
N PHE A 272 36.40 12.92 -31.00
CA PHE A 272 36.00 11.52 -31.13
C PHE A 272 35.52 10.96 -29.79
N LEU A 273 36.25 11.25 -28.70
CA LEU A 273 35.84 10.87 -27.35
C LEU A 273 34.53 11.54 -26.92
N LYS A 274 34.32 12.84 -27.21
CA LYS A 274 33.01 13.51 -27.05
C LYS A 274 31.91 12.84 -27.87
N GLY A 275 32.24 12.23 -29.02
CA GLY A 275 31.35 11.36 -29.78
C GLY A 275 30.91 10.14 -28.96
N CYS A 276 31.88 9.42 -28.42
CA CYS A 276 31.66 8.27 -27.54
C CYS A 276 30.88 8.64 -26.27
N CYS A 277 31.15 9.81 -25.65
CA CYS A 277 30.39 10.34 -24.52
C CYS A 277 28.91 10.57 -24.85
N ARG A 278 28.60 11.14 -26.01
CA ARG A 278 27.22 11.41 -26.46
C ARG A 278 26.45 10.12 -26.75
N ASP A 279 27.10 9.10 -27.33
CA ASP A 279 26.52 7.76 -27.49
C ASP A 279 26.30 7.08 -26.12
N ALA A 280 27.33 7.02 -25.26
CA ALA A 280 27.23 6.49 -23.90
C ALA A 280 26.07 7.13 -23.12
N LEU A 281 25.95 8.46 -23.16
CA LEU A 281 24.86 9.20 -22.54
C LEU A 281 23.48 8.79 -23.09
N SER A 282 23.30 8.88 -24.41
CA SER A 282 21.99 8.72 -25.03
C SER A 282 21.51 7.27 -25.12
N ARG A 283 22.42 6.31 -25.33
CA ARG A 283 22.11 4.89 -25.55
C ARG A 283 22.17 4.05 -24.27
N LEU A 284 23.06 4.37 -23.32
CA LEU A 284 23.36 3.53 -22.16
C LEU A 284 23.02 4.19 -20.82
N ILE A 285 23.62 5.34 -20.53
CA ILE A 285 23.57 5.97 -19.20
C ILE A 285 22.18 6.56 -18.90
N LEU A 286 21.68 7.48 -19.73
CA LEU A 286 20.41 8.16 -19.46
C LEU A 286 19.21 7.21 -19.47
N PRO A 287 19.07 6.24 -20.40
CA PRO A 287 18.02 5.22 -20.34
C PRO A 287 18.16 4.29 -19.12
N SER A 288 19.35 4.14 -18.53
CA SER A 288 19.55 3.41 -17.26
C SER A 288 19.11 4.25 -16.07
N LEU A 289 19.61 5.49 -15.95
CA LEU A 289 19.30 6.40 -14.85
C LEU A 289 17.81 6.84 -14.84
N GLU A 290 17.17 6.99 -16.01
CA GLU A 290 15.72 7.23 -16.09
C GLU A 290 14.94 6.08 -15.43
N ARG A 291 15.27 4.83 -15.77
CA ARG A 291 14.66 3.64 -15.16
C ARG A 291 14.97 3.55 -13.67
N GLU A 292 16.18 3.88 -13.26
CA GLU A 292 16.60 3.88 -11.85
C GLU A 292 15.78 4.90 -11.03
N VAL A 293 15.67 6.14 -11.52
CA VAL A 293 14.89 7.22 -10.88
C VAL A 293 13.38 6.91 -10.90
N ARG A 294 12.82 6.45 -12.04
CA ARG A 294 11.40 6.07 -12.12
C ARG A 294 11.08 4.88 -11.20
N ARG A 295 12.00 3.92 -11.04
CA ARG A 295 11.89 2.84 -10.05
C ARG A 295 11.91 3.40 -8.63
N GLU A 296 12.91 4.21 -8.28
CA GLU A 296 13.04 4.79 -6.93
C GLU A 296 11.81 5.61 -6.52
N MET A 297 11.32 6.49 -7.41
CA MET A 297 10.07 7.21 -7.17
C MET A 297 8.88 6.27 -6.98
N THR A 298 8.84 5.15 -7.70
CA THR A 298 7.74 4.17 -7.60
C THR A 298 7.83 3.37 -6.30
N ASP A 299 9.01 2.79 -5.99
CA ASP A 299 9.24 2.00 -4.79
C ASP A 299 8.99 2.84 -3.51
N ALA A 300 9.46 4.09 -3.47
CA ALA A 300 9.16 5.02 -2.36
C ALA A 300 7.69 5.44 -2.30
N SER A 301 6.99 5.56 -3.45
CA SER A 301 5.56 5.89 -3.46
C SER A 301 4.68 4.71 -3.04
N GLU A 302 5.11 3.48 -3.31
CA GLU A 302 4.47 2.26 -2.82
C GLU A 302 4.71 2.08 -1.31
N GLU A 303 5.94 2.25 -0.81
CA GLU A 303 6.28 2.17 0.62
C GLU A 303 5.45 3.21 1.42
N HIS A 304 5.32 4.44 0.91
CA HIS A 304 4.45 5.48 1.48
C HIS A 304 2.96 5.13 1.42
N ALA A 305 2.45 4.67 0.27
CA ALA A 305 1.03 4.31 0.14
C ALA A 305 0.65 3.14 1.04
N ILE A 306 1.51 2.13 1.16
CA ILE A 306 1.33 0.99 2.07
C ILE A 306 1.30 1.47 3.55
N ALA A 307 2.14 2.44 3.93
CA ALA A 307 2.09 3.02 5.27
C ALA A 307 0.77 3.78 5.56
N VAL A 308 0.19 4.47 4.56
CA VAL A 308 -1.14 5.09 4.65
C VAL A 308 -2.24 4.01 4.78
N PHE A 309 -2.18 2.93 3.99
CA PHE A 309 -3.12 1.81 4.08
C PHE A 309 -3.05 1.11 5.44
N ALA A 310 -1.84 0.90 5.97
CA ALA A 310 -1.60 0.31 7.29
C ALA A 310 -2.23 1.15 8.42
N ARG A 311 -2.08 2.47 8.38
CA ARG A 311 -2.73 3.40 9.33
C ARG A 311 -4.26 3.35 9.22
N ASN A 312 -4.80 3.37 8.00
CA ASN A 312 -6.24 3.29 7.78
C ASN A 312 -6.83 1.95 8.24
N LEU A 313 -6.15 0.83 7.97
CA LEU A 313 -6.55 -0.50 8.45
C LEU A 313 -6.50 -0.59 9.98
N ARG A 314 -5.42 -0.10 10.63
CA ARG A 314 -5.33 -0.11 12.10
C ARG A 314 -6.50 0.64 12.73
N ASN A 315 -6.79 1.85 12.23
CA ASN A 315 -7.89 2.67 12.74
C ASN A 315 -9.26 2.03 12.50
N LEU A 316 -9.46 1.33 11.39
CA LEU A 316 -10.71 0.62 11.08
C LEU A 316 -10.90 -0.64 11.96
N LEU A 317 -9.85 -1.42 12.20
CA LEU A 317 -9.88 -2.61 13.06
C LEU A 317 -10.04 -2.27 14.54
N LEU A 318 -9.50 -1.13 14.99
CA LEU A 318 -9.57 -0.67 16.38
C LEU A 318 -10.80 0.21 16.66
N GLN A 319 -11.81 0.25 15.80
CA GLN A 319 -13.07 0.94 16.13
C GLN A 319 -13.75 0.28 17.35
N PRO A 320 -14.37 1.07 18.25
CA PRO A 320 -15.02 0.54 19.45
C PRO A 320 -16.19 -0.39 19.10
N PRO A 321 -16.30 -1.57 19.75
CA PRO A 321 -17.40 -2.51 19.55
C PRO A 321 -18.70 -1.98 20.18
N VAL A 322 -19.83 -2.07 19.46
CA VAL A 322 -21.16 -1.70 19.99
C VAL A 322 -21.85 -2.93 20.57
N ALA A 323 -21.28 -3.47 21.64
CA ALA A 323 -21.71 -4.71 22.28
C ALA A 323 -23.13 -4.62 22.90
N GLY A 324 -23.79 -5.78 23.07
CA GLY A 324 -25.06 -5.90 23.78
C GLY A 324 -26.30 -5.34 23.06
N ARG A 325 -26.19 -5.05 21.75
CA ARG A 325 -27.30 -4.50 20.94
C ARG A 325 -27.92 -5.55 20.01
N ILE A 326 -29.22 -5.45 19.80
CA ILE A 326 -29.94 -6.24 18.78
C ILE A 326 -29.98 -5.39 17.51
N VAL A 327 -29.40 -5.90 16.43
CA VAL A 327 -29.03 -5.12 15.25
C VAL A 327 -29.88 -5.53 14.05
N LEU A 328 -30.65 -4.60 13.49
CA LEU A 328 -31.19 -4.77 12.14
C LEU A 328 -30.11 -4.34 11.13
N ALA A 329 -29.46 -5.29 10.47
CA ALA A 329 -28.46 -5.03 9.45
C ALA A 329 -29.10 -4.97 8.05
N ILE A 330 -28.76 -3.94 7.27
CA ILE A 330 -29.27 -3.70 5.92
C ILE A 330 -28.11 -3.55 4.93
N ASP A 331 -27.96 -4.52 4.03
CA ASP A 331 -27.12 -4.45 2.82
C ASP A 331 -27.90 -3.73 1.71
N PRO A 332 -27.57 -2.49 1.31
CA PRO A 332 -28.40 -1.75 0.37
C PRO A 332 -28.32 -2.28 -1.07
N GLY A 333 -29.37 -2.05 -1.85
CA GLY A 333 -29.37 -2.44 -3.25
C GLY A 333 -30.59 -1.98 -4.05
N PHE A 334 -30.34 -1.59 -5.30
CA PHE A 334 -31.38 -1.18 -6.25
C PHE A 334 -32.21 -2.38 -6.76
N LYS A 335 -31.72 -3.09 -7.78
CA LYS A 335 -32.52 -4.09 -8.53
C LYS A 335 -32.75 -5.40 -7.77
N SER A 336 -31.82 -5.79 -6.91
CA SER A 336 -31.86 -7.01 -6.09
C SER A 336 -32.38 -6.77 -4.67
N GLY A 337 -32.98 -5.60 -4.42
CA GLY A 337 -33.44 -5.18 -3.10
C GLY A 337 -32.29 -4.93 -2.10
N CYS A 338 -32.68 -4.39 -0.95
CA CYS A 338 -31.82 -4.28 0.23
C CYS A 338 -32.05 -5.53 1.11
N LYS A 339 -31.00 -6.16 1.64
CA LYS A 339 -31.13 -7.44 2.37
C LYS A 339 -31.12 -7.09 3.85
N ALA A 340 -32.24 -7.33 4.50
CA ALA A 340 -32.38 -7.19 5.94
C ALA A 340 -31.98 -8.49 6.62
N VAL A 341 -31.20 -8.40 7.69
CA VAL A 341 -30.99 -9.49 8.65
C VAL A 341 -30.99 -8.92 10.05
N VAL A 342 -31.82 -9.47 10.93
CA VAL A 342 -31.80 -9.16 12.37
C VAL A 342 -30.75 -10.05 13.04
N LEU A 343 -29.88 -9.45 13.86
CA LEU A 343 -28.89 -10.14 14.67
C LEU A 343 -29.19 -9.96 16.16
N ASP A 344 -28.98 -11.01 16.96
CA ASP A 344 -28.96 -10.91 18.42
C ASP A 344 -27.72 -10.15 18.94
N SER A 345 -27.62 -10.00 20.26
CA SER A 345 -26.49 -9.34 20.95
C SER A 345 -25.14 -10.05 20.83
N CYS A 346 -25.13 -11.29 20.31
CA CYS A 346 -23.93 -12.09 20.02
C CYS A 346 -23.61 -12.12 18.51
N GLY A 347 -24.45 -11.53 17.66
CA GLY A 347 -24.30 -11.54 16.20
C GLY A 347 -24.89 -12.76 15.49
N ASN A 348 -25.78 -13.53 16.12
CA ASN A 348 -26.48 -14.66 15.48
C ASN A 348 -27.71 -14.16 14.70
N PRO A 349 -27.94 -14.61 13.45
CA PRO A 349 -29.14 -14.24 12.70
C PRO A 349 -30.44 -14.78 13.32
N LEU A 350 -31.41 -13.89 13.58
CA LEU A 350 -32.75 -14.23 14.07
C LEU A 350 -33.79 -14.26 12.94
N ALA A 351 -33.77 -13.26 12.05
CA ALA A 351 -34.72 -13.10 10.94
C ALA A 351 -34.03 -12.50 9.70
N ARG A 352 -34.60 -12.68 8.51
CA ARG A 352 -34.06 -12.16 7.24
C ARG A 352 -35.16 -11.80 6.24
N ASP A 353 -34.95 -10.76 5.42
CA ASP A 353 -35.93 -10.27 4.44
C ASP A 353 -35.29 -9.51 3.25
N ILE A 354 -36.07 -9.22 2.20
CA ILE A 354 -35.65 -8.41 1.03
C ILE A 354 -36.54 -7.16 0.91
N LEU A 355 -35.97 -6.01 1.25
CA LEU A 355 -36.65 -4.72 1.31
C LEU A 355 -36.48 -3.93 -0.01
N HIS A 356 -37.60 -3.64 -0.68
CA HIS A 356 -37.61 -2.90 -1.95
C HIS A 356 -37.80 -1.39 -1.76
N VAL A 357 -36.83 -0.74 -1.11
CA VAL A 357 -36.84 0.72 -0.82
C VAL A 357 -36.72 1.61 -2.08
N VAL A 358 -36.37 1.03 -3.23
CA VAL A 358 -36.32 1.69 -4.54
C VAL A 358 -37.19 0.93 -5.53
N GLY A 359 -38.23 1.57 -6.05
CA GLY A 359 -39.27 0.93 -6.85
C GLY A 359 -40.55 1.77 -6.84
N LYS A 360 -41.69 1.09 -7.01
CA LYS A 360 -43.02 1.71 -6.91
C LYS A 360 -43.34 2.12 -5.46
N VAL A 361 -44.36 2.97 -5.29
CA VAL A 361 -44.77 3.47 -3.97
C VAL A 361 -45.20 2.31 -3.04
N GLU A 362 -45.97 1.35 -3.55
CA GLU A 362 -46.48 0.22 -2.77
C GLU A 362 -45.33 -0.65 -2.23
N GLN A 363 -44.26 -0.82 -3.01
CA GLN A 363 -43.07 -1.56 -2.62
C GLN A 363 -42.29 -0.84 -1.51
N LYS A 364 -42.22 0.50 -1.56
CA LYS A 364 -41.61 1.32 -0.50
C LYS A 364 -42.43 1.27 0.78
N THR A 365 -43.76 1.40 0.71
CA THR A 365 -44.64 1.31 1.88
C THR A 365 -44.60 -0.07 2.52
N ALA A 366 -44.56 -1.15 1.72
CA ALA A 366 -44.37 -2.51 2.24
C ALA A 366 -43.00 -2.69 2.92
N ALA A 367 -41.92 -2.20 2.32
CA ALA A 367 -40.59 -2.22 2.93
C ALA A 367 -40.54 -1.39 4.23
N ALA A 368 -41.23 -0.24 4.28
CA ALA A 368 -41.34 0.61 5.47
C ALA A 368 -42.02 -0.13 6.63
N ALA A 369 -43.20 -0.70 6.37
CA ALA A 369 -43.95 -1.47 7.35
C ALA A 369 -43.16 -2.69 7.85
N ARG A 370 -42.45 -3.40 6.97
CA ARG A 370 -41.65 -4.57 7.34
C ARG A 370 -40.40 -4.22 8.16
N ILE A 371 -39.78 -3.06 7.94
CA ILE A 371 -38.72 -2.54 8.84
C ILE A 371 -39.30 -2.31 10.24
N VAL A 372 -40.47 -1.64 10.35
CA VAL A 372 -41.13 -1.36 11.62
C VAL A 372 -41.50 -2.65 12.35
N GLU A 373 -42.01 -3.64 11.62
CA GLU A 373 -42.34 -4.97 12.15
C GLU A 373 -41.11 -5.69 12.69
N LEU A 374 -40.03 -5.83 11.91
CA LEU A 374 -38.78 -6.48 12.35
C LEU A 374 -38.13 -5.79 13.56
N VAL A 375 -38.21 -4.46 13.64
CA VAL A 375 -37.72 -3.70 14.79
C VAL A 375 -38.54 -3.99 16.05
N ARG A 376 -39.88 -4.07 15.92
CA ARG A 376 -40.81 -4.37 17.01
C ARG A 376 -40.74 -5.83 17.48
N GLU A 377 -40.76 -6.77 16.55
CA GLU A 377 -40.79 -8.23 16.77
C GLU A 377 -39.58 -8.71 17.59
N HIS A 378 -38.39 -8.16 17.31
CA HIS A 378 -37.14 -8.59 17.93
C HIS A 378 -36.53 -7.57 18.91
N GLY A 379 -37.17 -6.41 19.13
CA GLY A 379 -36.63 -5.36 20.01
C GLY A 379 -35.32 -4.76 19.49
N CYS A 380 -35.18 -4.59 18.17
CA CYS A 380 -33.96 -4.04 17.56
C CYS A 380 -33.71 -2.61 18.07
N ASN A 381 -32.53 -2.34 18.60
CA ASN A 381 -32.18 -1.06 19.21
C ASN A 381 -31.09 -0.28 18.46
N VAL A 382 -30.57 -0.82 17.35
CA VAL A 382 -29.77 -0.09 16.36
C VAL A 382 -29.97 -0.69 14.96
N ILE A 383 -29.86 0.15 13.92
CA ILE A 383 -29.91 -0.28 12.52
C ILE A 383 -28.53 -0.07 11.88
N ALA A 384 -27.88 -1.13 11.41
CA ALA A 384 -26.59 -1.06 10.71
C ALA A 384 -26.81 -0.99 9.20
N VAL A 385 -26.32 0.05 8.52
CA VAL A 385 -26.53 0.24 7.07
C VAL A 385 -25.19 0.24 6.34
N GLY A 386 -25.06 -0.58 5.29
CA GLY A 386 -23.89 -0.58 4.41
C GLY A 386 -23.69 0.77 3.71
N ASN A 387 -22.45 1.24 3.62
CA ASN A 387 -22.11 2.53 3.01
C ASN A 387 -22.05 2.55 1.47
N GLY A 388 -22.68 1.58 0.80
CA GLY A 388 -22.60 1.39 -0.64
C GLY A 388 -23.84 1.78 -1.46
N THR A 389 -24.14 0.93 -2.44
CA THR A 389 -25.03 1.28 -3.55
C THR A 389 -26.50 1.25 -3.12
N ALA A 390 -27.18 2.40 -3.22
CA ALA A 390 -28.53 2.66 -2.69
C ALA A 390 -28.64 2.84 -1.16
N GLY A 391 -27.51 3.00 -0.44
CA GLY A 391 -27.52 3.25 1.01
C GLY A 391 -28.32 4.50 1.37
N ARG A 392 -28.20 5.57 0.57
CA ARG A 392 -28.93 6.83 0.74
C ARG A 392 -30.46 6.66 0.73
N GLU A 393 -30.98 5.81 -0.14
CA GLU A 393 -32.41 5.52 -0.22
C GLU A 393 -32.92 4.71 0.99
N VAL A 394 -32.04 3.90 1.61
CA VAL A 394 -32.29 3.30 2.92
C VAL A 394 -32.25 4.38 4.01
N GLU A 395 -31.20 5.20 4.08
CA GLU A 395 -31.07 6.26 5.09
C GLU A 395 -32.27 7.22 5.13
N SER A 396 -32.82 7.60 3.96
CA SER A 396 -34.00 8.48 3.89
C SER A 396 -35.22 7.83 4.51
N LEU A 397 -35.48 6.57 4.13
CA LEU A 397 -36.62 5.81 4.66
C LEU A 397 -36.48 5.57 6.17
N LEU A 398 -35.27 5.23 6.65
CA LEU A 398 -35.02 5.07 8.08
C LEU A 398 -35.20 6.38 8.86
N SER A 399 -34.81 7.52 8.27
CA SER A 399 -35.00 8.83 8.91
C SER A 399 -36.49 9.19 9.04
N GLU A 400 -37.29 8.90 8.01
CA GLU A 400 -38.74 9.06 8.03
C GLU A 400 -39.40 8.14 9.09
N LEU A 401 -38.95 6.88 9.20
CA LEU A 401 -39.45 5.92 10.19
C LEU A 401 -39.03 6.25 11.64
N ILE A 402 -37.80 6.70 11.87
CA ILE A 402 -37.26 7.02 13.21
C ILE A 402 -37.97 8.25 13.82
N VAL A 403 -38.37 9.21 12.99
CA VAL A 403 -39.18 10.37 13.44
C VAL A 403 -40.67 10.03 13.54
N GLY A 404 -41.14 9.00 12.81
CA GLY A 404 -42.51 8.48 12.85
C GLY A 404 -42.64 7.17 13.66
N ASP A 405 -42.94 6.07 12.96
CA ASP A 405 -43.37 4.78 13.53
C ASP A 405 -42.41 4.13 14.56
N LEU A 406 -41.15 4.56 14.61
CA LEU A 406 -40.12 4.06 15.53
C LEU A 406 -39.71 5.05 16.63
N GLN A 407 -40.36 6.22 16.73
CA GLN A 407 -39.99 7.28 17.68
C GLN A 407 -39.97 6.77 19.14
N GLU A 408 -40.97 5.97 19.53
CA GLU A 408 -41.09 5.40 20.89
C GLU A 408 -40.01 4.35 21.21
N HIS A 409 -39.31 3.83 20.20
CA HIS A 409 -38.38 2.71 20.33
C HIS A 409 -36.92 3.18 20.51
N ASN A 410 -36.68 4.50 20.46
CA ASN A 410 -35.37 5.14 20.60
C ASN A 410 -34.27 4.55 19.68
N VAL A 411 -34.67 4.13 18.48
CA VAL A 411 -33.77 3.51 17.51
C VAL A 411 -33.01 4.59 16.74
N ALA A 412 -31.71 4.35 16.53
CA ALA A 412 -30.88 5.14 15.62
C ALA A 412 -30.19 4.22 14.60
N TYR A 413 -29.72 4.80 13.49
CA TYR A 413 -28.99 4.05 12.46
C TYR A 413 -27.52 4.46 12.40
N VAL A 414 -26.64 3.52 12.05
CA VAL A 414 -25.19 3.72 11.92
C VAL A 414 -24.75 3.30 10.51
N ILE A 415 -23.92 4.14 9.88
CA ILE A 415 -23.30 3.81 8.61
C ILE A 415 -22.04 2.98 8.84
N VAL A 416 -22.02 1.78 8.28
CA VAL A 416 -20.95 0.79 8.44
C VAL A 416 -20.21 0.61 7.11
N ASN A 417 -18.88 0.48 7.18
CA ASN A 417 -18.05 0.23 6.01
C ASN A 417 -18.30 -1.20 5.48
N GLU A 418 -18.94 -1.32 4.31
CA GLU A 418 -19.25 -2.60 3.66
C GLU A 418 -18.06 -3.19 2.88
N ALA A 419 -16.94 -2.47 2.76
CA ALA A 419 -15.82 -2.91 1.93
C ALA A 419 -15.35 -4.33 2.29
N GLY A 420 -15.28 -5.21 1.29
CA GLY A 420 -14.96 -6.63 1.48
C GLY A 420 -16.13 -7.52 1.93
N ALA A 421 -17.32 -7.02 2.24
CA ALA A 421 -18.48 -7.85 2.63
C ALA A 421 -18.91 -8.84 1.53
N SER A 422 -18.80 -8.44 0.27
CA SER A 422 -19.03 -9.30 -0.91
C SER A 422 -17.92 -10.34 -1.13
N VAL A 423 -16.70 -10.08 -0.65
CA VAL A 423 -15.58 -11.03 -0.66
C VAL A 423 -15.75 -12.05 0.46
N TYR A 424 -16.15 -11.60 1.66
CA TYR A 424 -16.58 -12.48 2.74
C TYR A 424 -17.73 -13.39 2.28
N SER A 425 -18.83 -12.84 1.77
CA SER A 425 -20.06 -13.61 1.55
C SER A 425 -19.99 -14.70 0.48
N THR A 426 -19.00 -14.61 -0.43
CA THR A 426 -18.70 -15.59 -1.46
C THR A 426 -17.53 -16.53 -1.10
N SER A 427 -16.80 -16.23 -0.03
CA SER A 427 -15.69 -17.05 0.48
C SER A 427 -16.13 -18.47 0.87
N GLN A 428 -15.16 -19.35 1.07
CA GLN A 428 -15.42 -20.66 1.68
C GLN A 428 -15.76 -20.53 3.17
N TYR A 429 -15.03 -19.69 3.90
CA TYR A 429 -15.24 -19.46 5.34
C TYR A 429 -16.69 -19.06 5.66
N ALA A 430 -17.28 -18.12 4.92
CA ALA A 430 -18.67 -17.71 5.16
C ALA A 430 -19.71 -18.77 4.75
N ARG A 431 -19.36 -19.70 3.85
CA ARG A 431 -20.18 -20.87 3.52
C ARG A 431 -20.16 -21.93 4.63
N GLU A 432 -19.05 -22.05 5.33
CA GLU A 432 -18.89 -22.94 6.48
C GLU A 432 -19.50 -22.34 7.75
N GLU A 433 -19.38 -21.01 7.95
CA GLU A 433 -19.97 -20.30 9.10
C GLU A 433 -21.49 -20.12 8.98
N LEU A 434 -22.02 -19.95 7.76
CA LEU A 434 -23.44 -19.68 7.52
C LEU A 434 -23.95 -20.51 6.32
N PRO A 435 -24.08 -21.85 6.44
CA PRO A 435 -24.46 -22.72 5.31
C PRO A 435 -25.82 -22.36 4.71
N ASP A 436 -26.86 -22.22 5.55
CA ASP A 436 -28.26 -22.01 5.14
C ASP A 436 -28.62 -20.59 4.68
N PHE A 437 -27.61 -19.75 4.43
CA PHE A 437 -27.76 -18.36 4.01
C PHE A 437 -27.18 -18.15 2.61
N GLU A 438 -27.94 -17.51 1.73
CA GLU A 438 -27.38 -17.08 0.44
C GLU A 438 -26.29 -16.02 0.64
N ALA A 439 -25.37 -15.90 -0.33
CA ALA A 439 -24.30 -14.90 -0.31
C ALA A 439 -24.82 -13.45 -0.19
N ALA A 440 -26.07 -13.18 -0.61
CA ALA A 440 -26.72 -11.89 -0.40
C ALA A 440 -26.91 -11.58 1.10
N TYR A 441 -27.51 -12.51 1.86
CA TYR A 441 -27.74 -12.33 3.30
C TYR A 441 -26.44 -12.40 4.12
N ARG A 442 -25.47 -13.23 3.73
CA ARG A 442 -24.15 -13.25 4.40
C ARG A 442 -23.45 -11.89 4.35
N GLY A 443 -23.69 -11.08 3.31
CA GLY A 443 -23.21 -9.69 3.23
C GLY A 443 -23.81 -8.81 4.34
N ALA A 444 -25.14 -8.84 4.49
CA ALA A 444 -25.85 -8.13 5.56
C ALA A 444 -25.43 -8.58 6.96
N VAL A 445 -25.23 -9.89 7.18
CA VAL A 445 -24.68 -10.41 8.46
C VAL A 445 -23.32 -9.81 8.77
N SER A 446 -22.42 -9.70 7.78
CA SER A 446 -21.11 -9.06 7.97
C SER A 446 -21.23 -7.57 8.31
N ILE A 447 -22.17 -6.85 7.69
CA ILE A 447 -22.45 -5.43 7.99
C ILE A 447 -22.91 -5.26 9.44
N GLY A 448 -23.83 -6.10 9.94
CA GLY A 448 -24.27 -6.04 11.33
C GLY A 448 -23.16 -6.43 12.33
N ARG A 449 -22.42 -7.50 12.05
CA ARG A 449 -21.34 -7.98 12.93
C ARG A 449 -20.17 -7.00 13.04
N ARG A 450 -19.87 -6.23 11.99
CA ARG A 450 -18.89 -5.13 12.06
C ARG A 450 -19.27 -4.03 13.03
N LEU A 451 -20.57 -3.82 13.31
CA LEU A 451 -21.00 -2.85 14.31
C LEU A 451 -20.85 -3.43 15.73
N LEU A 452 -21.15 -4.72 15.90
CA LEU A 452 -21.00 -5.43 17.18
C LEU A 452 -19.52 -5.57 17.58
N ASP A 453 -18.66 -6.08 16.68
CA ASP A 453 -17.20 -6.05 16.83
C ASP A 453 -16.49 -5.91 15.47
N PRO A 454 -15.94 -4.72 15.16
CA PRO A 454 -15.18 -4.48 13.94
C PRO A 454 -14.00 -5.45 13.75
N LEU A 455 -13.30 -5.81 14.83
CA LEU A 455 -12.09 -6.63 14.77
C LEU A 455 -12.45 -8.08 14.40
N SER A 456 -13.30 -8.72 15.21
CA SER A 456 -13.65 -10.14 15.06
C SER A 456 -14.35 -10.48 13.73
N GLU A 457 -15.02 -9.52 13.09
CA GLU A 457 -15.63 -9.72 11.77
C GLU A 457 -14.67 -9.38 10.61
N LEU A 458 -13.85 -8.33 10.71
CA LEU A 458 -12.95 -7.95 9.60
C LEU A 458 -11.76 -8.92 9.42
N VAL A 459 -11.27 -9.58 10.47
CA VAL A 459 -10.18 -10.58 10.35
C VAL A 459 -10.53 -11.82 9.51
N LYS A 460 -11.82 -12.03 9.24
CA LYS A 460 -12.34 -13.09 8.34
C LYS A 460 -12.06 -12.80 6.86
N ILE A 461 -11.70 -11.55 6.54
CA ILE A 461 -11.44 -11.08 5.18
C ILE A 461 -9.92 -10.97 4.98
N GLU A 462 -9.44 -11.36 3.81
CA GLU A 462 -8.04 -11.10 3.42
C GLU A 462 -7.78 -9.57 3.43
N PRO A 463 -6.81 -9.04 4.20
CA PRO A 463 -6.74 -7.61 4.47
C PRO A 463 -6.59 -6.70 3.24
N ALA A 464 -5.96 -7.19 2.17
CA ALA A 464 -5.83 -6.46 0.91
C ALA A 464 -7.17 -6.23 0.15
N ASN A 465 -8.24 -6.94 0.53
CA ASN A 465 -9.59 -6.74 0.01
C ASN A 465 -10.46 -5.84 0.89
N ILE A 466 -9.98 -5.44 2.07
CA ILE A 466 -10.59 -4.39 2.89
C ILE A 466 -10.18 -3.05 2.26
N GLY A 467 -11.16 -2.24 1.83
CA GLY A 467 -10.96 -1.06 0.98
C GLY A 467 -10.34 0.16 1.68
N VAL A 468 -9.13 0.04 2.20
CA VAL A 468 -8.51 1.02 3.11
C VAL A 468 -7.76 2.17 2.42
N GLY A 469 -7.66 2.21 1.09
CA GLY A 469 -6.97 3.33 0.44
C GLY A 469 -7.05 3.45 -1.08
N LEU A 470 -6.80 4.69 -1.54
CA LEU A 470 -6.63 5.00 -2.96
C LEU A 470 -5.36 4.32 -3.49
N TYR A 471 -5.43 3.74 -4.70
CA TYR A 471 -4.30 3.07 -5.36
C TYR A 471 -3.85 1.72 -4.73
N GLN A 472 -4.69 1.08 -3.90
CA GLN A 472 -4.37 -0.25 -3.31
C GLN A 472 -4.06 -1.34 -4.36
N HIS A 473 -4.69 -1.30 -5.54
CA HIS A 473 -4.41 -2.24 -6.65
C HIS A 473 -3.28 -1.78 -7.59
N ASP A 474 -2.62 -0.66 -7.28
CA ASP A 474 -1.58 -0.05 -8.11
C ASP A 474 -0.15 -0.24 -7.54
N VAL A 475 -0.03 -0.83 -6.34
CA VAL A 475 1.22 -1.18 -5.61
C VAL A 475 1.56 -2.69 -5.71
N LYS A 476 2.77 -3.11 -5.30
CA LYS A 476 3.16 -4.53 -5.29
C LYS A 476 2.39 -5.35 -4.24
N ALA A 477 1.50 -6.24 -4.69
CA ALA A 477 0.66 -7.09 -3.84
C ALA A 477 1.42 -7.77 -2.69
N ARG A 478 2.54 -8.47 -2.93
CA ARG A 478 3.30 -9.17 -1.87
C ARG A 478 3.70 -8.28 -0.69
N HIS A 479 4.05 -7.01 -0.95
CA HIS A 479 4.41 -6.05 0.10
C HIS A 479 3.15 -5.53 0.82
N LEU A 480 2.04 -5.38 0.09
CA LEU A 480 0.74 -5.01 0.64
C LEU A 480 0.21 -6.07 1.62
N HIS A 481 0.11 -7.35 1.21
CA HIS A 481 -0.36 -8.42 2.09
C HIS A 481 0.47 -8.49 3.38
N ALA A 482 1.79 -8.65 3.26
CA ALA A 482 2.68 -8.74 4.41
C ALA A 482 2.60 -7.53 5.37
N SER A 483 2.39 -6.32 4.85
CA SER A 483 2.24 -5.12 5.68
C SER A 483 0.85 -4.97 6.30
N LEU A 484 -0.20 -5.52 5.69
CA LEU A 484 -1.57 -5.46 6.23
C LEU A 484 -1.84 -6.61 7.20
N ASP A 485 -1.35 -7.83 6.93
CA ASP A 485 -1.37 -8.95 7.86
C ASP A 485 -0.62 -8.61 9.16
N ALA A 486 0.52 -7.93 9.06
CA ALA A 486 1.25 -7.38 10.21
C ALA A 486 0.42 -6.35 11.02
N VAL A 487 -0.45 -5.57 10.37
CA VAL A 487 -1.37 -4.65 11.08
C VAL A 487 -2.48 -5.42 11.76
N VAL A 488 -3.02 -6.49 11.15
CA VAL A 488 -4.01 -7.34 11.80
C VAL A 488 -3.40 -8.04 13.03
N GLU A 489 -2.22 -8.64 12.89
CA GLU A 489 -1.41 -9.18 14.00
C GLU A 489 -1.28 -8.12 15.12
N GLY A 490 -0.84 -6.90 14.78
CA GLY A 490 -0.71 -5.81 15.74
C GLY A 490 -2.01 -5.49 16.47
N CYS A 491 -3.13 -5.36 15.75
CA CYS A 491 -4.45 -5.08 16.33
C CYS A 491 -4.98 -6.21 17.23
N VAL A 492 -4.91 -7.46 16.77
CA VAL A 492 -5.43 -8.64 17.50
C VAL A 492 -4.68 -8.82 18.82
N ASN A 493 -3.36 -8.72 18.79
CA ASN A 493 -2.53 -8.84 19.99
C ASN A 493 -2.63 -7.58 20.89
N TYR A 494 -2.84 -6.39 20.33
CA TYR A 494 -3.10 -5.17 21.11
C TYR A 494 -4.36 -5.31 21.97
N VAL A 495 -5.48 -5.76 21.38
CA VAL A 495 -6.74 -5.99 22.12
C VAL A 495 -6.62 -7.20 23.07
N GLY A 496 -6.11 -8.33 22.57
CA GLY A 496 -6.12 -9.64 23.24
C GLY A 496 -7.47 -10.34 23.12
N VAL A 497 -7.47 -11.65 22.87
CA VAL A 497 -8.68 -12.42 22.55
C VAL A 497 -9.10 -13.33 23.69
N ASP A 498 -10.40 -13.41 23.95
CA ASP A 498 -10.96 -14.47 24.78
C ASP A 498 -10.97 -15.79 23.98
N VAL A 499 -10.34 -16.83 24.51
CA VAL A 499 -10.15 -18.10 23.78
C VAL A 499 -11.44 -18.93 23.68
N ASN A 500 -12.41 -18.71 24.56
CA ASN A 500 -13.65 -19.49 24.63
C ASN A 500 -14.71 -18.96 23.66
N THR A 501 -14.69 -17.67 23.34
CA THR A 501 -15.50 -17.04 22.29
C THR A 501 -14.78 -16.92 20.94
N ALA A 502 -13.43 -16.98 20.95
CA ALA A 502 -12.53 -16.96 19.79
C ALA A 502 -13.04 -17.73 18.55
N SER A 503 -12.93 -17.11 17.36
CA SER A 503 -13.08 -17.76 16.05
C SER A 503 -11.70 -18.16 15.47
N PRO A 504 -11.62 -19.18 14.59
CA PRO A 504 -10.35 -19.57 13.96
C PRO A 504 -9.69 -18.43 13.16
N ALA A 505 -10.50 -17.58 12.52
CA ALA A 505 -10.01 -16.45 11.72
C ALA A 505 -9.35 -15.34 12.55
N LEU A 506 -9.68 -15.26 13.84
CA LEU A 506 -9.09 -14.32 14.79
C LEU A 506 -7.89 -14.95 15.51
N LEU A 507 -8.02 -16.19 16.00
CA LEU A 507 -6.95 -16.92 16.71
C LEU A 507 -5.67 -17.09 15.87
N ARG A 508 -5.78 -17.22 14.53
CA ARG A 508 -4.61 -17.34 13.62
C ARG A 508 -3.68 -16.11 13.59
N TYR A 509 -4.14 -14.96 14.09
CA TYR A 509 -3.38 -13.70 14.16
C TYR A 509 -2.81 -13.42 15.56
N VAL A 510 -3.05 -14.30 16.54
CA VAL A 510 -2.38 -14.25 17.84
C VAL A 510 -0.90 -14.58 17.66
N ALA A 511 -0.04 -13.82 18.33
CA ALA A 511 1.41 -14.00 18.30
C ALA A 511 1.82 -15.45 18.60
N GLY A 512 2.65 -16.05 17.76
CA GLY A 512 3.09 -17.45 17.90
C GLY A 512 2.09 -18.51 17.46
N LEU A 513 0.84 -18.16 17.14
CA LEU A 513 -0.13 -19.10 16.58
C LEU A 513 -0.11 -19.12 15.05
N ASN A 514 -0.80 -20.09 14.46
CA ASN A 514 -1.00 -20.22 13.02
C ASN A 514 -2.37 -20.89 12.73
N GLN A 515 -2.75 -20.98 11.46
CA GLN A 515 -4.06 -21.52 11.04
C GLN A 515 -4.36 -22.95 11.55
N ALA A 516 -3.35 -23.80 11.70
CA ALA A 516 -3.53 -25.18 12.17
C ALA A 516 -3.74 -25.23 13.69
N VAL A 517 -2.90 -24.52 14.45
CA VAL A 517 -3.04 -24.42 15.92
C VAL A 517 -4.34 -23.69 16.29
N ALA A 518 -4.71 -22.64 15.56
CA ALA A 518 -5.98 -21.94 15.71
C ALA A 518 -7.20 -22.84 15.49
N LYS A 519 -7.12 -23.82 14.57
CA LYS A 519 -8.16 -24.86 14.44
C LYS A 519 -8.11 -25.84 15.62
N GLY A 520 -6.91 -26.30 16.00
CA GLY A 520 -6.71 -27.23 17.11
C GLY A 520 -7.28 -26.74 18.44
N ILE A 521 -7.20 -25.43 18.72
CA ILE A 521 -7.86 -24.80 19.90
C ILE A 521 -9.38 -24.99 19.85
N ILE A 522 -10.01 -24.81 18.69
CA ILE A 522 -11.46 -24.96 18.52
C ILE A 522 -11.88 -26.43 18.55
N ASP A 523 -11.11 -27.32 17.92
CA ASP A 523 -11.33 -28.77 17.96
C ASP A 523 -11.21 -29.30 19.41
N TRP A 524 -10.23 -28.80 20.20
CA TRP A 524 -10.09 -29.10 21.63
C TRP A 524 -11.28 -28.54 22.43
N ARG A 525 -11.68 -27.28 22.19
CA ARG A 525 -12.82 -26.63 22.88
C ARG A 525 -14.14 -27.37 22.64
N ALA A 526 -14.34 -27.89 21.43
CA ALA A 526 -15.50 -28.71 21.08
C ALA A 526 -15.47 -30.11 21.74
N ALA A 527 -14.28 -30.67 21.99
CA ALA A 527 -14.11 -32.01 22.57
C ALA A 527 -14.07 -32.03 24.11
N LYS A 528 -13.57 -30.97 24.75
CA LYS A 528 -13.38 -30.91 26.23
C LYS A 528 -14.19 -29.84 26.94
N GLY A 529 -14.86 -28.93 26.22
CA GLY A 529 -15.53 -27.76 26.77
C GLY A 529 -14.62 -26.53 26.83
N PRO A 530 -15.03 -25.45 27.53
CA PRO A 530 -14.26 -24.22 27.62
C PRO A 530 -12.92 -24.44 28.35
N PHE A 531 -11.90 -23.68 27.95
CA PHE A 531 -10.66 -23.55 28.70
C PHE A 531 -10.95 -22.83 30.02
N THR A 532 -10.38 -23.36 31.11
CA THR A 532 -10.52 -22.83 32.47
C THR A 532 -9.18 -22.43 33.09
N SER A 533 -8.05 -22.80 32.48
CA SER A 533 -6.72 -22.30 32.82
C SER A 533 -5.80 -22.25 31.61
N ARG A 534 -4.94 -21.22 31.53
CA ARG A 534 -3.93 -21.04 30.48
C ARG A 534 -3.00 -22.25 30.30
N GLU A 535 -2.75 -23.04 31.35
CA GLU A 535 -1.92 -24.26 31.26
C GLU A 535 -2.49 -25.32 30.31
N GLN A 536 -3.81 -25.40 30.17
CA GLN A 536 -4.48 -26.37 29.29
C GLN A 536 -4.14 -26.19 27.81
N PHE A 537 -3.62 -25.02 27.40
CA PHE A 537 -3.16 -24.82 26.02
C PHE A 537 -2.04 -25.78 25.61
N ARG A 538 -1.20 -26.27 26.56
CA ARG A 538 -0.17 -27.30 26.28
C ARG A 538 -0.76 -28.64 25.83
N GLU A 539 -2.04 -28.89 26.08
CA GLU A 539 -2.75 -30.09 25.61
C GLU A 539 -3.23 -29.98 24.16
N VAL A 540 -3.12 -28.81 23.52
CA VAL A 540 -3.59 -28.58 22.15
C VAL A 540 -2.53 -29.05 21.15
N PRO A 541 -2.85 -29.96 20.20
CA PRO A 541 -1.88 -30.44 19.21
C PRO A 541 -1.23 -29.32 18.41
N GLY A 542 0.11 -29.25 18.46
CA GLY A 542 0.93 -28.22 17.82
C GLY A 542 1.20 -26.96 18.67
N PHE A 543 0.58 -26.83 19.86
CA PHE A 543 0.80 -25.73 20.80
C PHE A 543 1.98 -26.06 21.75
N GLY A 544 3.19 -26.12 21.20
CA GLY A 544 4.42 -26.37 21.98
C GLY A 544 4.88 -25.15 22.79
N ASP A 545 5.83 -25.32 23.72
CA ASP A 545 6.24 -24.27 24.67
C ASP A 545 6.69 -22.94 24.04
N ALA A 546 7.31 -22.97 22.85
CA ALA A 546 7.66 -21.74 22.12
C ALA A 546 6.40 -20.97 21.68
N ALA A 547 5.36 -21.66 21.20
CA ALA A 547 4.07 -21.05 20.90
C ALA A 547 3.36 -20.61 22.18
N PHE A 548 3.47 -21.37 23.28
CA PHE A 548 2.93 -21.00 24.58
C PHE A 548 3.50 -19.67 25.07
N VAL A 549 4.83 -19.52 25.14
CA VAL A 549 5.46 -18.26 25.59
C VAL A 549 5.01 -17.09 24.71
N GLN A 550 4.99 -17.24 23.38
CA GLN A 550 4.60 -16.17 22.46
C GLN A 550 3.10 -15.82 22.51
N ALA A 551 2.21 -16.78 22.75
CA ALA A 551 0.75 -16.60 22.62
C ALA A 551 0.02 -16.34 23.95
N VAL A 552 0.44 -16.95 25.05
CA VAL A 552 -0.42 -17.16 26.23
C VAL A 552 -0.92 -15.86 26.88
N GLY A 553 -0.09 -14.81 26.94
CA GLY A 553 -0.49 -13.50 27.49
C GLY A 553 -1.49 -12.72 26.60
N PHE A 554 -1.64 -13.12 25.34
CA PHE A 554 -2.63 -12.57 24.40
C PHE A 554 -3.95 -13.33 24.40
N LEU A 555 -3.98 -14.54 25.00
CA LEU A 555 -5.16 -15.37 25.20
C LEU A 555 -5.75 -15.11 26.60
N LYS A 556 -6.96 -14.54 26.65
CA LYS A 556 -7.74 -14.28 27.86
C LYS A 556 -8.68 -15.46 28.13
N ILE A 557 -8.94 -15.73 29.41
CA ILE A 557 -9.97 -16.66 29.86
C ILE A 557 -10.84 -15.92 30.88
N SER A 558 -11.98 -15.38 30.42
CA SER A 558 -12.80 -14.45 31.24
C SER A 558 -13.42 -15.13 32.47
N GLU A 559 -13.76 -16.42 32.38
CA GLU A 559 -14.32 -17.25 33.47
C GLU A 559 -13.30 -18.33 33.91
N GLY A 560 -12.02 -17.94 34.01
CA GLY A 560 -10.92 -18.84 34.39
C GLY A 560 -10.87 -19.13 35.90
N THR A 561 -10.19 -20.23 36.27
CA THR A 561 -9.91 -20.57 37.69
C THR A 561 -8.89 -19.64 38.34
N ASN A 562 -8.06 -18.96 37.54
CA ASN A 562 -7.17 -17.90 37.97
C ASN A 562 -7.65 -16.55 37.40
N PRO A 563 -8.03 -15.56 38.25
CA PRO A 563 -8.44 -14.23 37.81
C PRO A 563 -7.42 -13.51 36.91
N LEU A 564 -6.12 -13.79 37.07
CA LEU A 564 -5.07 -13.21 36.24
C LEU A 564 -5.15 -13.69 34.78
N ASP A 565 -5.75 -14.84 34.50
CA ASP A 565 -5.95 -15.37 33.13
C ASP A 565 -6.92 -14.50 32.30
N ALA A 566 -7.76 -13.67 32.95
CA ALA A 566 -8.60 -12.68 32.27
C ALA A 566 -7.83 -11.40 31.87
N THR A 567 -6.61 -11.20 32.39
CA THR A 567 -5.79 -9.99 32.15
C THR A 567 -4.74 -10.17 31.04
N ARG A 568 -4.10 -9.08 30.62
CA ARG A 568 -2.92 -9.12 29.73
C ARG A 568 -1.61 -9.50 30.42
N ILE A 569 -1.60 -9.67 31.76
CA ILE A 569 -0.40 -10.08 32.50
C ILE A 569 0.03 -11.45 32.00
N HIS A 570 1.31 -11.63 31.69
CA HIS A 570 1.86 -12.91 31.24
C HIS A 570 2.09 -13.85 32.43
N PRO A 571 1.88 -15.17 32.30
CA PRO A 571 2.15 -16.15 33.37
C PRO A 571 3.56 -16.06 33.98
N GLU A 572 4.58 -15.66 33.21
CA GLU A 572 5.95 -15.44 33.73
C GLU A 572 6.01 -14.34 34.82
N SER A 573 5.00 -13.47 34.87
CA SER A 573 4.89 -12.32 35.77
C SER A 573 3.86 -12.50 36.89
N TYR A 574 3.20 -13.65 37.01
CA TYR A 574 2.19 -13.88 38.07
C TYR A 574 2.78 -13.74 39.48
N GLN A 575 4.01 -14.22 39.70
CA GLN A 575 4.75 -14.04 40.97
C GLN A 575 5.18 -12.59 41.23
N VAL A 576 5.10 -11.69 40.24
CA VAL A 576 5.24 -10.25 40.44
C VAL A 576 3.87 -9.65 40.79
N ALA A 577 2.84 -10.01 40.03
CA ALA A 577 1.47 -9.52 40.22
C ALA A 577 0.94 -9.80 41.64
N GLU A 578 1.05 -11.04 42.14
CA GLU A 578 0.58 -11.38 43.49
C GLU A 578 1.37 -10.63 44.58
N ARG A 579 2.70 -10.47 44.45
CA ARG A 579 3.52 -9.67 45.40
C ARG A 579 3.14 -8.18 45.42
N VAL A 580 2.61 -7.63 44.32
CA VAL A 580 2.10 -6.26 44.28
C VAL A 580 0.74 -6.18 44.96
N LEU A 581 -0.15 -7.16 44.73
CA LEU A 581 -1.46 -7.24 45.38
C LEU A 581 -1.33 -7.40 46.91
N GLU A 582 -0.47 -8.32 47.37
CA GLU A 582 -0.10 -8.49 48.78
C GLU A 582 0.36 -7.16 49.41
N LYS A 583 1.19 -6.38 48.70
CA LYS A 583 1.71 -5.09 49.16
C LYS A 583 0.65 -4.00 49.31
N ILE A 584 -0.41 -4.03 48.52
CA ILE A 584 -1.57 -3.11 48.66
C ILE A 584 -2.69 -3.70 49.54
N GLY A 585 -2.47 -4.86 50.17
CA GLY A 585 -3.44 -5.50 51.05
C GLY A 585 -4.64 -6.12 50.34
N ALA A 586 -4.46 -6.55 49.09
CA ALA A 586 -5.48 -7.16 48.24
C ALA A 586 -5.04 -8.54 47.73
N SER A 587 -5.94 -9.25 47.06
CA SER A 587 -5.71 -10.56 46.44
C SER A 587 -6.23 -10.61 45.01
N SER A 588 -5.69 -11.50 44.17
CA SER A 588 -6.12 -11.63 42.76
C SER A 588 -7.60 -12.02 42.61
N ALA A 589 -8.17 -12.73 43.59
CA ALA A 589 -9.60 -13.02 43.68
C ALA A 589 -10.50 -11.76 43.71
N GLU A 590 -9.98 -10.62 44.19
CA GLU A 590 -10.73 -9.37 44.33
C GLU A 590 -10.67 -8.49 43.07
N LEU A 591 -9.87 -8.86 42.06
CA LEU A 591 -9.82 -8.17 40.76
C LEU A 591 -11.10 -8.36 39.92
N VAL A 592 -11.77 -9.50 40.06
CA VAL A 592 -13.02 -9.84 39.36
C VAL A 592 -14.27 -9.49 40.18
N ASP A 593 -14.10 -9.13 41.45
CA ASP A 593 -15.18 -8.71 42.34
C ASP A 593 -15.45 -7.20 42.18
N ARG A 594 -16.57 -6.85 41.57
CA ARG A 594 -16.95 -5.45 41.29
C ARG A 594 -17.10 -4.57 42.53
N GLU A 595 -17.39 -5.13 43.71
CA GLU A 595 -17.55 -4.34 44.94
C GLU A 595 -16.21 -4.12 45.65
N LYS A 596 -15.27 -5.06 45.50
CA LYS A 596 -13.93 -4.98 46.12
C LYS A 596 -12.91 -4.27 45.22
N HIS A 597 -13.09 -4.33 43.90
CA HIS A 597 -12.20 -3.72 42.90
C HIS A 597 -11.89 -2.24 43.14
N GLN A 598 -12.85 -1.44 43.63
CA GLN A 598 -12.62 -0.02 43.95
C GLN A 598 -11.48 0.17 44.95
N LYS A 599 -11.33 -0.69 45.95
CA LYS A 599 -10.23 -0.61 46.94
C LYS A 599 -8.87 -0.81 46.29
N ILE A 600 -8.80 -1.71 45.31
CA ILE A 600 -7.59 -1.94 44.50
C ILE A 600 -7.29 -0.69 43.67
N SER A 601 -8.32 -0.10 43.04
CA SER A 601 -8.17 1.14 42.28
C SER A 601 -7.67 2.32 43.13
N ASP A 602 -8.17 2.45 44.36
CA ASP A 602 -7.76 3.51 45.29
C ASP A 602 -6.32 3.29 45.77
N ALA A 603 -5.99 2.08 46.23
CA ALA A 603 -4.66 1.74 46.74
C ALA A 603 -3.57 1.77 45.65
N VAL A 604 -3.91 1.46 44.40
CA VAL A 604 -3.02 1.62 43.24
C VAL A 604 -2.64 3.08 43.00
N GLY A 605 -3.54 4.04 43.26
CA GLY A 605 -3.30 5.46 43.03
C GLY A 605 -2.13 6.04 43.83
N GLU A 606 -1.82 5.42 44.98
CA GLU A 606 -0.76 5.84 45.91
C GLU A 606 0.59 5.12 45.68
N ILE A 607 0.72 4.25 44.66
CA ILE A 607 1.96 3.52 44.37
C ILE A 607 3.00 4.42 43.69
N ASP A 608 4.16 4.64 44.34
CA ASP A 608 5.38 5.00 43.59
C ASP A 608 5.94 3.77 42.87
N LEU A 609 5.69 3.73 41.56
CA LEU A 609 6.23 2.74 40.62
C LEU A 609 7.77 2.68 40.59
N THR A 610 8.47 3.69 41.11
CA THR A 610 9.93 3.73 41.16
C THR A 610 10.42 2.90 42.35
N SER A 611 10.10 3.32 43.58
CA SER A 611 10.49 2.62 44.81
C SER A 611 9.96 1.19 44.86
N MET A 612 8.77 0.91 44.32
CA MET A 612 8.22 -0.44 44.30
C MET A 612 8.90 -1.35 43.25
N ALA A 613 9.36 -0.80 42.12
CA ALA A 613 10.10 -1.59 41.12
C ALA A 613 11.49 -1.98 41.65
N ASP A 614 12.19 -1.05 42.30
CA ASP A 614 13.47 -1.30 42.96
C ASP A 614 13.33 -2.35 44.08
N GLU A 615 12.33 -2.20 44.96
CA GLU A 615 12.10 -3.12 46.08
C GLU A 615 11.72 -4.54 45.61
N LEU A 616 10.85 -4.67 44.60
CA LEU A 616 10.47 -5.97 44.04
C LEU A 616 11.52 -6.57 43.11
N SER A 617 12.55 -5.79 42.75
CA SER A 617 13.62 -6.10 41.79
C SER A 617 13.09 -6.45 40.39
N VAL A 618 12.24 -5.58 39.84
CA VAL A 618 11.57 -5.77 38.54
C VAL A 618 11.70 -4.54 37.63
N GLY A 619 11.45 -4.73 36.33
CA GLY A 619 11.37 -3.64 35.37
C GLY A 619 10.23 -2.67 35.69
N ARG A 620 10.49 -1.36 35.56
CA ARG A 620 9.50 -0.31 35.85
C ARG A 620 8.37 -0.30 34.82
N LEU A 621 8.63 -0.63 33.56
CA LEU A 621 7.58 -0.72 32.53
C LEU A 621 6.71 -1.95 32.76
N LEU A 622 7.31 -3.10 33.08
CA LEU A 622 6.57 -4.29 33.52
C LEU A 622 5.67 -4.01 34.73
N LEU A 623 6.18 -3.32 35.77
CA LEU A 623 5.37 -2.99 36.94
C LEU A 623 4.20 -2.04 36.57
N ALA A 624 4.45 -1.02 35.75
CA ALA A 624 3.40 -0.11 35.28
C ALA A 624 2.29 -0.85 34.51
N ASP A 625 2.66 -1.81 33.64
CA ASP A 625 1.71 -2.58 32.84
C ASP A 625 0.90 -3.57 33.71
N ILE A 626 1.50 -4.18 34.73
CA ILE A 626 0.79 -5.00 35.74
C ILE A 626 -0.23 -4.13 36.48
N VAL A 627 0.19 -2.95 36.94
CA VAL A 627 -0.65 -2.02 37.70
C VAL A 627 -1.82 -1.46 36.86
N GLU A 628 -1.62 -1.19 35.56
CA GLU A 628 -2.71 -0.85 34.64
C GLU A 628 -3.77 -1.97 34.55
N GLN A 629 -3.33 -3.23 34.53
CA GLN A 629 -4.25 -4.38 34.51
C GLN A 629 -5.02 -4.56 35.82
N PHE A 630 -4.52 -4.06 36.96
CA PHE A 630 -5.29 -4.02 38.20
C PHE A 630 -6.34 -2.92 38.22
N LEU A 631 -6.05 -1.74 37.63
CA LEU A 631 -7.05 -0.67 37.48
C LEU A 631 -8.21 -1.08 36.55
N ARG A 632 -7.91 -1.84 35.49
CA ARG A 632 -8.84 -2.12 34.38
C ARG A 632 -8.72 -3.57 33.88
N PRO A 633 -9.02 -4.58 34.72
CA PRO A 633 -8.87 -5.99 34.35
C PRO A 633 -9.76 -6.37 33.15
N GLY A 634 -9.18 -7.09 32.19
CA GLY A 634 -9.86 -7.58 30.98
C GLY A 634 -10.24 -6.55 29.91
N ARG A 635 -10.30 -5.25 30.27
CA ARG A 635 -10.81 -4.11 29.46
C ARG A 635 -10.31 -4.10 28.02
N ASP A 636 -11.20 -3.88 27.07
CA ASP A 636 -10.87 -3.70 25.66
C ASP A 636 -10.27 -2.29 25.45
N PRO A 637 -9.07 -2.14 24.83
CA PRO A 637 -8.40 -0.85 24.73
C PRO A 637 -9.01 0.05 23.64
N ARG A 638 -10.11 -0.39 23.02
CA ARG A 638 -10.94 0.39 22.09
C ARG A 638 -12.07 1.13 22.83
N GLU A 639 -12.41 0.74 24.07
CA GLU A 639 -13.44 1.42 24.89
C GLU A 639 -13.12 2.89 25.16
N ASP A 640 -11.84 3.27 25.15
CA ASP A 640 -11.39 4.66 25.35
C ASP A 640 -11.37 5.49 24.03
N LEU A 641 -11.91 4.97 22.92
CA LEU A 641 -11.98 5.62 21.61
C LEU A 641 -13.38 6.19 21.29
N PRO A 642 -13.50 7.19 20.38
CA PRO A 642 -14.79 7.81 20.06
C PRO A 642 -15.80 6.83 19.45
N GLU A 643 -17.00 6.78 20.02
CA GLU A 643 -18.13 5.96 19.53
C GLU A 643 -18.54 6.28 18.07
N PRO A 644 -19.18 5.31 17.36
CA PRO A 644 -19.73 5.55 16.03
C PRO A 644 -20.79 6.66 16.01
N LEU A 645 -20.90 7.38 14.88
CA LEU A 645 -21.92 8.41 14.72
C LEU A 645 -23.29 7.79 14.41
N PHE A 646 -24.11 7.64 15.45
CA PHE A 646 -25.55 7.38 15.32
C PHE A 646 -26.25 8.55 14.62
N LYS A 647 -27.01 8.25 13.55
CA LYS A 647 -27.78 9.21 12.73
C LYS A 647 -29.29 9.04 12.93
N GLN A 648 -30.02 10.11 12.63
CA GLN A 648 -31.50 10.19 12.65
C GLN A 648 -32.08 10.98 11.45
N GLY A 649 -31.25 11.37 10.46
CA GLY A 649 -31.67 12.27 9.38
C GLY A 649 -30.72 12.29 8.17
N VAL A 650 -31.25 12.65 6.99
CA VAL A 650 -30.52 12.73 5.70
C VAL A 650 -30.56 14.14 5.10
N LEU A 651 -29.47 14.51 4.42
CA LEU A 651 -29.26 15.79 3.74
C LEU A 651 -29.15 15.58 2.23
N LYS A 652 -29.73 16.43 1.38
CA LYS A 652 -29.56 16.40 -0.09
C LYS A 652 -28.46 17.36 -0.54
N PHE A 653 -27.94 17.18 -1.75
CA PHE A 653 -26.91 18.06 -2.29
C PHE A 653 -27.48 19.46 -2.59
N GLU A 654 -28.77 19.51 -2.90
CA GLU A 654 -29.58 20.70 -3.12
C GLU A 654 -29.79 21.51 -1.83
N ASP A 655 -29.74 20.84 -0.67
CA ASP A 655 -29.91 21.45 0.66
C ASP A 655 -28.59 22.07 1.20
N LEU A 656 -27.47 21.92 0.47
CA LEU A 656 -26.15 22.39 0.90
C LEU A 656 -25.92 23.87 0.56
N GLU A 657 -25.73 24.68 1.59
CA GLU A 657 -25.24 26.06 1.45
C GLU A 657 -23.78 26.20 1.90
N VAL A 658 -23.02 27.09 1.27
CA VAL A 658 -21.64 27.38 1.68
C VAL A 658 -21.65 28.08 3.04
N GLY A 659 -20.95 27.49 4.01
CA GLY A 659 -20.98 27.88 5.42
C GLY A 659 -21.88 27.02 6.32
N MET A 660 -22.70 26.12 5.76
CA MET A 660 -23.54 25.18 6.52
C MET A 660 -22.70 24.29 7.44
N GLU A 661 -23.08 24.18 8.72
CA GLU A 661 -22.44 23.32 9.73
C GLU A 661 -23.06 21.91 9.72
N LEU A 662 -22.22 20.88 9.61
CA LEU A 662 -22.61 19.48 9.51
C LEU A 662 -21.79 18.60 10.48
N ARG A 663 -22.32 17.42 10.81
CA ARG A 663 -21.54 16.30 11.38
C ARG A 663 -21.34 15.24 10.30
N GLY A 664 -20.24 14.52 10.40
CA GLY A 664 -19.92 13.42 9.50
C GLY A 664 -18.94 12.42 10.10
N SER A 665 -18.69 11.31 9.42
CA SER A 665 -17.67 10.32 9.80
C SER A 665 -16.55 10.27 8.77
N VAL A 666 -15.30 10.17 9.22
CA VAL A 666 -14.12 10.10 8.36
C VAL A 666 -14.02 8.72 7.70
N LEU A 667 -14.30 8.65 6.39
CA LEU A 667 -14.23 7.42 5.60
C LEU A 667 -12.77 7.00 5.30
N ASN A 668 -11.89 7.96 5.03
CA ASN A 668 -10.54 7.70 4.57
C ASN A 668 -9.62 8.92 4.80
N VAL A 669 -8.39 8.69 5.25
CA VAL A 669 -7.35 9.72 5.44
C VAL A 669 -6.24 9.54 4.40
N VAL A 670 -5.77 10.64 3.80
CA VAL A 670 -4.80 10.69 2.70
C VAL A 670 -3.87 11.90 2.86
N ASP A 671 -2.68 11.93 2.24
CA ASP A 671 -1.65 12.99 2.43
C ASP A 671 -2.19 14.43 2.36
N PHE A 672 -3.18 14.66 1.49
CA PHE A 672 -3.74 15.97 1.18
C PHE A 672 -5.05 16.28 1.92
N GLY A 673 -5.53 15.42 2.83
CA GLY A 673 -6.79 15.66 3.55
C GLY A 673 -7.49 14.40 4.06
N ALA A 674 -8.79 14.53 4.33
CA ALA A 674 -9.66 13.44 4.71
C ALA A 674 -11.00 13.48 3.95
N PHE A 675 -11.47 12.31 3.56
CA PHE A 675 -12.80 12.12 2.98
C PHE A 675 -13.80 11.83 4.10
N VAL A 676 -14.90 12.59 4.13
CA VAL A 676 -15.91 12.55 5.19
C VAL A 676 -17.28 12.24 4.56
N ASP A 677 -17.97 11.24 5.11
CA ASP A 677 -19.41 11.07 4.87
C ASP A 677 -20.18 12.13 5.66
N ILE A 678 -21.04 12.87 4.97
CA ILE A 678 -21.98 13.86 5.53
C ILE A 678 -23.42 13.56 5.11
N GLY A 679 -23.76 12.29 4.83
CA GLY A 679 -25.07 11.88 4.33
C GLY A 679 -25.27 12.22 2.85
N LEU A 680 -24.22 12.13 2.02
CA LEU A 680 -24.26 12.42 0.58
C LEU A 680 -23.76 11.23 -0.23
N HIS A 681 -24.25 11.09 -1.47
CA HIS A 681 -23.78 10.07 -2.41
C HIS A 681 -22.26 10.18 -2.71
N ASP A 682 -21.72 11.40 -2.67
CA ASP A 682 -20.33 11.69 -2.99
C ASP A 682 -19.66 12.31 -1.76
N SER A 683 -18.65 11.65 -1.19
CA SER A 683 -17.98 12.08 0.05
C SER A 683 -17.33 13.46 -0.06
N GLY A 684 -17.49 14.30 0.96
CA GLY A 684 -16.82 15.60 1.00
C GLY A 684 -15.33 15.48 1.34
N LEU A 685 -14.49 16.36 0.77
CA LEU A 685 -13.04 16.38 1.02
C LEU A 685 -12.68 17.57 1.92
N VAL A 686 -12.19 17.30 3.13
CA VAL A 686 -11.48 18.29 3.95
C VAL A 686 -10.00 18.27 3.55
N HIS A 687 -9.51 19.34 2.91
CA HIS A 687 -8.09 19.45 2.57
C HIS A 687 -7.22 19.57 3.83
N VAL A 688 -5.94 19.16 3.79
CA VAL A 688 -5.04 19.20 4.97
C VAL A 688 -4.93 20.58 5.61
N SER A 689 -4.93 21.65 4.79
CA SER A 689 -4.93 23.05 5.26
C SER A 689 -6.29 23.54 5.79
N GLN A 690 -7.27 22.65 5.90
CA GLN A 690 -8.64 22.88 6.37
C GLN A 690 -9.02 21.93 7.51
N LEU A 691 -8.10 21.08 7.99
CA LEU A 691 -8.31 20.20 9.14
C LEU A 691 -8.19 20.93 10.50
N SER A 692 -7.43 22.03 10.58
CA SER A 692 -7.28 22.86 11.78
C SER A 692 -6.78 24.26 11.43
N SER A 693 -6.97 25.22 12.36
CA SER A 693 -6.51 26.61 12.23
C SER A 693 -4.99 26.80 12.41
N GLY A 694 -4.30 25.76 12.89
CA GLY A 694 -2.83 25.66 12.94
C GLY A 694 -2.23 24.85 11.78
N PHE A 695 -0.90 24.86 11.66
CA PHE A 695 -0.21 24.13 10.59
C PHE A 695 -0.14 22.62 10.87
N ILE A 696 -0.98 21.85 10.17
CA ILE A 696 -0.89 20.38 10.10
C ILE A 696 0.02 19.98 8.92
N ARG A 697 0.99 19.10 9.18
CA ARG A 697 1.80 18.44 8.14
C ARG A 697 1.28 17.05 7.77
N ASP A 698 0.75 16.32 8.75
CA ASP A 698 0.25 14.95 8.61
C ASP A 698 -1.23 14.93 9.03
N PRO A 699 -2.19 14.69 8.12
CA PRO A 699 -3.62 14.59 8.44
C PRO A 699 -3.97 13.63 9.59
N TYR A 700 -3.20 12.57 9.80
CA TYR A 700 -3.40 11.63 10.91
C TYR A 700 -3.17 12.25 12.30
N ALA A 701 -2.51 13.41 12.38
CA ALA A 701 -2.37 14.17 13.63
C ALA A 701 -3.62 15.01 13.98
N ALA A 702 -4.68 14.95 13.16
CA ALA A 702 -5.94 15.68 13.38
C ALA A 702 -7.18 14.81 13.21
N VAL A 703 -7.14 13.77 12.36
CA VAL A 703 -8.28 12.87 12.11
C VAL A 703 -7.86 11.41 11.89
N VAL A 704 -8.70 10.48 12.33
CA VAL A 704 -8.58 9.03 12.08
C VAL A 704 -9.83 8.45 11.42
N VAL A 705 -9.71 7.29 10.77
CA VAL A 705 -10.83 6.62 10.08
C VAL A 705 -11.90 6.17 11.09
N GLY A 706 -13.17 6.43 10.77
CA GLY A 706 -14.34 6.20 11.63
C GLY A 706 -14.76 7.40 12.47
N GLN A 707 -13.82 8.28 12.81
CA GLN A 707 -14.04 9.39 13.75
C GLN A 707 -15.21 10.29 13.33
N SER A 708 -16.12 10.56 14.27
CA SER A 708 -17.13 11.61 14.10
C SER A 708 -16.47 12.99 14.15
N VAL A 709 -16.65 13.79 13.09
CA VAL A 709 -16.10 15.14 12.95
C VAL A 709 -17.20 16.17 12.69
N LYS A 710 -16.96 17.41 13.14
CA LYS A 710 -17.76 18.58 12.78
C LYS A 710 -17.08 19.29 11.60
N VAL A 711 -17.85 19.60 10.56
CA VAL A 711 -17.37 20.19 9.31
C VAL A 711 -18.29 21.29 8.83
N TRP A 712 -17.78 22.20 8.02
CA TRP A 712 -18.53 23.24 7.33
C TRP A 712 -18.31 23.14 5.82
N VAL A 713 -19.34 23.44 5.03
CA VAL A 713 -19.24 23.47 3.55
C VAL A 713 -18.41 24.67 3.10
N LEU A 714 -17.33 24.42 2.35
CA LEU A 714 -16.40 25.44 1.87
C LEU A 714 -16.62 25.80 0.38
N GLU A 715 -16.85 24.80 -0.48
CA GLU A 715 -17.08 24.99 -1.92
C GLU A 715 -17.92 23.84 -2.51
N LEU A 716 -18.72 24.12 -3.54
CA LEU A 716 -19.61 23.16 -4.21
C LEU A 716 -19.38 23.17 -5.74
N ASP A 717 -18.59 22.22 -6.25
CA ASP A 717 -18.42 22.03 -7.70
C ASP A 717 -19.59 21.20 -8.25
N LYS A 718 -20.62 21.90 -8.73
CA LYS A 718 -21.81 21.30 -9.36
C LYS A 718 -21.50 20.55 -10.68
N THR A 719 -20.35 20.80 -11.31
CA THR A 719 -19.96 20.13 -12.58
C THR A 719 -19.24 18.80 -12.36
N ARG A 720 -18.53 18.65 -11.23
CA ARG A 720 -17.84 17.42 -10.83
C ARG A 720 -18.52 16.66 -9.69
N ARG A 721 -19.63 17.19 -9.14
CA ARG A 721 -20.30 16.73 -7.90
C ARG A 721 -19.30 16.56 -6.74
N ARG A 722 -18.56 17.62 -6.44
CA ARG A 722 -17.60 17.64 -5.32
C ARG A 722 -17.98 18.67 -4.28
N VAL A 723 -17.95 18.26 -3.01
CA VAL A 723 -18.04 19.14 -1.85
C VAL A 723 -16.64 19.30 -1.26
N ALA A 724 -16.14 20.54 -1.22
CA ALA A 724 -14.99 20.87 -0.38
C ALA A 724 -15.50 21.21 1.02
N LEU A 725 -14.87 20.64 2.04
CA LEU A 725 -15.22 20.82 3.44
C LEU A 725 -14.07 21.48 4.21
N THR A 726 -14.40 22.03 5.38
CA THR A 726 -13.42 22.49 6.36
C THR A 726 -13.83 22.08 7.77
N MET A 727 -12.86 21.76 8.62
CA MET A 727 -13.03 21.62 10.08
C MET A 727 -12.66 22.92 10.81
N ILE A 728 -12.27 23.96 10.07
CA ILE A 728 -12.03 25.31 10.60
C ILE A 728 -13.37 26.06 10.60
N LYS A 729 -13.88 26.40 11.78
CA LYS A 729 -15.14 27.15 11.90
C LYS A 729 -15.07 28.47 11.11
N PRO A 730 -16.00 28.73 10.16
CA PRO A 730 -16.04 29.98 9.40
C PRO A 730 -15.98 31.22 10.29
N GLY A 731 -15.19 32.21 9.88
CA GLY A 731 -14.95 33.44 10.63
C GLY A 731 -13.86 33.36 11.71
N THR A 732 -13.32 32.18 12.04
CA THR A 732 -12.09 32.10 12.85
C THR A 732 -10.91 32.69 12.07
N LYS A 733 -10.14 33.58 12.71
CA LYS A 733 -8.91 34.09 12.13
C LYS A 733 -7.89 32.94 12.09
N PRO A 734 -7.24 32.66 10.94
CA PRO A 734 -6.19 31.65 10.89
C PRO A 734 -5.10 31.99 11.90
N VAL A 735 -4.66 31.01 12.69
CA VAL A 735 -3.44 31.14 13.48
C VAL A 735 -2.28 30.92 12.51
N HIS A 736 -1.99 31.95 11.69
CA HIS A 736 -0.74 32.04 10.97
C HIS A 736 0.39 32.02 12.01
N GLY A 737 0.94 30.81 12.22
CA GLY A 737 1.97 30.54 13.20
C GLY A 737 3.05 31.60 13.08
N ALA A 738 3.35 32.27 14.21
CA ALA A 738 3.98 33.58 14.23
C ALA A 738 5.10 33.67 13.20
N SER A 739 4.93 34.58 12.22
CA SER A 739 5.89 34.82 11.15
C SER A 739 7.29 34.81 11.75
N ARG A 740 8.13 33.85 11.34
CA ARG A 740 9.45 33.63 11.94
C ARG A 740 10.24 34.93 11.85
N GLY A 741 10.19 35.70 12.94
CA GLY A 741 10.78 37.03 13.04
C GLY A 741 12.25 36.88 12.72
N ARG A 742 12.62 37.31 11.51
CA ARG A 742 13.89 37.00 10.83
C ARG A 742 15.03 37.15 11.82
N SER A 743 15.53 36.02 12.33
CA SER A 743 16.29 35.98 13.59
C SER A 743 17.47 36.94 13.50
N GLN A 744 17.34 38.10 14.14
CA GLN A 744 18.48 38.97 14.32
C GLN A 744 19.36 38.28 15.33
N ASN A 745 20.52 37.78 14.88
CA ASN A 745 21.52 37.15 15.72
C ASN A 745 21.63 37.94 17.04
N PRO A 746 21.39 37.31 18.21
CA PRO A 746 21.66 37.94 19.48
C PRO A 746 23.14 38.32 19.53
N ARG A 747 23.44 39.61 19.28
CA ARG A 747 24.79 40.15 19.43
C ARG A 747 25.17 39.93 20.89
N LYS A 748 26.06 38.96 21.15
CA LYS A 748 26.65 38.74 22.47
C LYS A 748 27.23 40.07 22.94
N LYS A 749 26.56 40.72 23.90
CA LYS A 749 27.14 41.80 24.68
C LYS A 749 28.16 41.15 25.63
N PHE A 750 29.38 40.93 25.14
CA PHE A 750 30.50 40.74 26.04
C PHE A 750 30.67 42.02 26.85
N ALA A 751 30.71 41.89 28.16
CA ALA A 751 31.04 42.99 29.05
C ALA A 751 32.49 43.44 28.78
N ALA A 752 32.75 44.74 28.90
CA ALA A 752 34.09 45.27 28.69
C ALA A 752 34.99 44.93 29.88
N ASN A 753 36.23 44.55 29.59
CA ASN A 753 37.35 44.99 30.39
C ASN A 753 38.61 45.20 29.51
N SER A 754 39.59 45.90 30.07
CA SER A 754 40.92 46.27 29.55
C SER A 754 41.61 45.27 28.59
N THR A 755 42.51 45.67 27.66
CA THR A 755 43.49 46.77 27.74
C THR A 755 44.11 47.20 26.39
N GLN A 756 44.50 48.49 26.25
CA GLN A 756 45.61 49.08 25.44
C GLN A 756 45.82 48.78 23.92
N LYS A 757 45.83 49.88 23.13
CA LYS A 757 46.73 50.21 21.96
C LYS A 757 46.62 49.31 20.70
N LYS A 758 46.96 49.74 19.46
CA LYS A 758 47.52 50.99 18.89
C LYS A 758 47.21 51.02 17.37
N SER A 759 46.93 52.19 16.76
CA SER A 759 46.89 52.39 15.27
C SER A 759 45.78 51.55 14.54
N ALA A 760 45.50 51.64 13.23
CA ALA A 760 45.57 52.68 12.17
C ALA A 760 44.79 52.15 10.91
N GLU A 761 44.35 52.91 9.89
CA GLU A 761 44.46 54.35 9.63
C GLU A 761 43.17 54.97 8.98
N THR A 762 43.21 55.50 7.74
CA THR A 762 42.29 56.54 7.20
C THR A 762 41.83 56.30 5.74
N LYS A 763 40.78 57.05 5.32
CA LYS A 763 40.25 57.31 3.95
C LYS A 763 39.33 56.21 3.36
N GLY A 764 38.20 56.55 2.71
CA GLY A 764 37.57 57.87 2.54
C GLY A 764 36.21 57.83 1.83
N SER A 765 35.44 58.92 1.91
CA SER A 765 34.20 59.17 1.13
C SER A 765 34.49 60.16 -0.01
N PRO A 766 33.60 60.37 -1.02
CA PRO A 766 32.51 61.37 -0.81
C PRO A 766 31.21 61.20 -1.65
N SER A 767 30.13 61.85 -1.18
CA SER A 767 28.96 62.42 -1.95
C SER A 767 28.11 61.51 -2.87
N GLY A 768 26.80 61.72 -3.08
CA GLY A 768 25.82 62.74 -2.64
C GLY A 768 24.51 62.54 -3.47
N ARG A 769 23.46 63.38 -3.47
CA ARG A 769 22.84 64.33 -2.52
C ARG A 769 21.52 64.84 -3.16
N GLY A 770 20.35 64.66 -2.53
CA GLY A 770 19.04 65.16 -2.99
C GLY A 770 17.90 64.19 -2.59
N GLN A 771 16.83 64.55 -1.85
CA GLN A 771 15.81 65.61 -2.00
C GLN A 771 14.95 65.47 -3.27
N ARG A 772 13.60 65.54 -3.24
CA ARG A 772 12.61 65.69 -2.13
C ARG A 772 11.20 65.21 -2.58
N LYS A 773 10.29 64.92 -1.64
CA LYS A 773 8.81 64.83 -1.86
C LYS A 773 8.18 66.26 -1.80
N PRO A 774 6.87 66.53 -2.10
CA PRO A 774 5.71 65.63 -2.29
C PRO A 774 4.78 65.96 -3.50
N GLY A 775 3.62 65.27 -3.64
CA GLY A 775 2.56 65.62 -4.60
C GLY A 775 1.29 64.75 -4.50
N SER A 776 0.11 65.37 -4.61
CA SER A 776 -1.24 64.80 -4.44
C SER A 776 -1.80 64.00 -5.63
N GLY A 777 -2.75 63.08 -5.38
CA GLY A 777 -3.69 62.54 -6.40
C GLY A 777 -4.98 63.40 -6.49
N PRO A 778 -6.18 62.85 -6.82
CA PRO A 778 -6.49 61.53 -7.41
C PRO A 778 -7.46 61.61 -8.63
N ARG A 779 -7.54 60.59 -9.51
CA ARG A 779 -8.65 60.45 -10.49
C ARG A 779 -9.08 58.99 -10.75
N LYS A 780 -10.35 58.84 -11.16
CA LYS A 780 -11.04 57.56 -11.43
C LYS A 780 -10.54 56.90 -12.74
N GLY A 781 -10.59 55.57 -12.81
CA GLY A 781 -10.47 54.78 -14.04
C GLY A 781 -11.55 53.69 -14.07
N THR A 782 -12.11 53.41 -15.25
CA THR A 782 -13.27 52.53 -15.45
C THR A 782 -12.93 51.03 -15.41
N LYS A 783 -13.92 50.19 -15.05
CA LYS A 783 -13.90 48.77 -15.42
C LYS A 783 -13.90 48.66 -16.95
N GLN A 784 -13.09 47.76 -17.50
CA GLN A 784 -13.32 47.22 -18.84
C GLN A 784 -13.08 45.71 -18.83
N ASP A 785 -13.97 44.99 -19.50
CA ASP A 785 -14.00 43.53 -19.53
C ASP A 785 -12.91 42.97 -20.46
N ARG A 786 -12.34 41.82 -20.11
CA ARG A 786 -11.42 41.04 -20.95
C ARG A 786 -11.61 39.55 -20.69
N GLY A 787 -12.42 38.94 -21.54
CA GLY A 787 -12.77 37.52 -21.49
C GLY A 787 -11.61 36.53 -21.71
N GLY A 788 -11.96 35.25 -21.70
CA GLY A 788 -11.01 34.14 -21.61
C GLY A 788 -9.95 34.08 -22.72
N ARG A 789 -8.71 33.76 -22.33
CA ARG A 789 -7.62 33.45 -23.26
C ARG A 789 -7.83 32.06 -23.87
N THR A 790 -8.41 32.03 -25.07
CA THR A 790 -8.25 30.90 -25.99
C THR A 790 -6.78 30.82 -26.42
N TYR A 791 -6.03 29.83 -25.92
CA TYR A 791 -4.68 29.57 -26.41
C TYR A 791 -4.77 28.89 -27.77
N THR A 792 -4.51 29.65 -28.84
CA THR A 792 -4.31 29.08 -30.17
C THR A 792 -3.01 28.28 -30.19
N SER A 793 -3.08 27.06 -30.72
CA SER A 793 -1.91 26.20 -30.88
C SER A 793 -0.91 26.86 -31.82
N ARG A 794 0.32 27.08 -31.36
CA ARG A 794 1.43 27.41 -32.26
C ARG A 794 1.65 26.21 -33.20
N PRO A 795 1.69 26.40 -34.53
CA PRO A 795 2.00 25.30 -35.44
C PRO A 795 3.44 24.82 -35.20
N ASP A 796 3.62 23.50 -35.14
CA ASP A 796 4.89 22.84 -34.83
C ASP A 796 5.92 23.11 -35.94
N ARG A 797 6.77 24.12 -35.72
CA ARG A 797 7.70 24.63 -36.73
C ARG A 797 9.01 23.83 -36.74
N LYS A 798 8.91 22.55 -37.08
CA LYS A 798 10.06 21.70 -37.40
C LYS A 798 11.02 22.45 -38.33
N LYS A 799 12.27 22.64 -37.91
CA LYS A 799 13.32 23.18 -38.79
C LYS A 799 13.49 22.20 -39.96
N ALA A 800 13.30 22.67 -41.19
CA ALA A 800 13.58 21.85 -42.36
C ALA A 800 15.08 21.49 -42.39
N LYS A 801 15.40 20.21 -42.62
CA LYS A 801 16.78 19.80 -42.90
C LYS A 801 17.23 20.51 -44.19
N LYS A 802 18.47 20.99 -44.23
CA LYS A 802 19.10 21.36 -45.51
C LYS A 802 19.50 20.05 -46.21
N PRO A 803 19.12 19.82 -47.48
CA PRO A 803 19.59 18.65 -48.21
C PRO A 803 21.10 18.73 -48.49
N LEU A 804 21.67 17.57 -48.83
CA LEU A 804 23.02 17.48 -49.38
C LEU A 804 23.09 18.17 -50.75
N THR A 805 24.18 18.88 -51.01
CA THR A 805 24.55 19.26 -52.39
C THR A 805 25.04 18.03 -53.14
N ASP A 806 25.03 18.05 -54.47
CA ASP A 806 25.40 16.86 -55.25
C ASP A 806 26.88 16.50 -55.09
N GLU A 807 27.77 17.49 -54.90
CA GLU A 807 29.18 17.31 -54.49
C GLU A 807 29.32 16.53 -53.17
N MET A 808 28.40 16.73 -52.22
CA MET A 808 28.38 15.99 -50.95
C MET A 808 27.78 14.59 -51.10
N LYS A 809 27.05 14.30 -52.19
CA LYS A 809 26.55 12.95 -52.53
C LYS A 809 27.59 12.15 -53.32
N THR A 810 28.46 12.81 -54.07
CA THR A 810 29.58 12.20 -54.81
C THR A 810 30.87 12.08 -54.00
N GLY A 811 30.87 12.51 -52.73
CA GLY A 811 32.05 12.47 -51.85
C GLY A 811 33.10 13.55 -52.15
N GLN A 812 32.80 14.51 -53.02
CA GLN A 812 33.70 15.59 -53.43
C GLN A 812 33.69 16.79 -52.47
N ALA A 813 32.77 16.84 -51.51
CA ALA A 813 32.72 17.85 -50.45
C ALA A 813 32.36 17.24 -49.08
N PRO A 814 32.98 17.70 -47.98
CA PRO A 814 32.84 17.09 -46.65
C PRO A 814 31.45 17.28 -46.02
N LEU A 815 30.97 16.24 -45.34
CA LEU A 815 29.65 16.19 -44.70
C LEU A 815 29.62 17.07 -43.44
N ARG A 816 28.74 18.09 -43.43
CA ARG A 816 28.78 19.21 -42.47
C ARG A 816 28.23 18.88 -41.09
N THR A 817 27.36 17.88 -40.97
CA THR A 817 26.74 17.48 -39.69
C THR A 817 26.43 15.98 -39.70
N PHE A 818 26.17 15.40 -38.52
CA PHE A 818 25.64 14.03 -38.41
C PHE A 818 24.27 13.85 -39.09
N GLY A 819 23.50 14.93 -39.27
CA GLY A 819 22.27 14.92 -40.07
C GLY A 819 22.54 14.79 -41.57
N ASP A 820 23.59 15.45 -42.06
CA ASP A 820 24.09 15.35 -43.44
C ASP A 820 24.61 13.92 -43.69
N LEU A 821 25.41 13.36 -42.75
CA LEU A 821 25.89 11.98 -42.80
C LEU A 821 24.76 10.95 -42.80
N LYS A 822 23.74 11.11 -41.95
CA LYS A 822 22.59 10.22 -42.00
C LYS A 822 21.83 10.34 -43.33
N GLN A 823 21.66 11.54 -43.90
CA GLN A 823 21.02 11.67 -45.22
C GLN A 823 21.84 11.04 -46.35
N PHE A 824 23.18 11.04 -46.25
CA PHE A 824 24.04 10.35 -47.21
C PHE A 824 23.79 8.84 -47.17
N PHE A 825 23.73 8.28 -45.96
CA PHE A 825 23.43 6.85 -45.75
C PHE A 825 21.99 6.49 -46.17
N ASP A 826 20.98 7.26 -45.74
CA ASP A 826 19.57 7.04 -46.09
C ASP A 826 19.33 7.06 -47.62
N ILE A 827 20.15 7.81 -48.38
CA ILE A 827 20.18 7.83 -49.86
C ILE A 827 20.85 6.58 -50.43
N GLN A 828 22.03 6.18 -49.93
CA GLN A 828 22.72 4.96 -50.40
C GLN A 828 21.92 3.68 -50.11
N THR A 829 21.16 3.63 -49.01
CA THR A 829 20.27 2.50 -48.68
C THR A 829 18.89 2.58 -49.32
N GLY A 830 18.59 3.60 -50.14
CA GLY A 830 17.35 3.71 -50.90
C GLY A 830 16.09 4.01 -50.05
N THR A 831 16.25 4.65 -48.89
CA THR A 831 15.22 4.77 -47.84
C THR A 831 14.70 6.20 -47.60
N ASP A 832 14.97 7.17 -48.48
CA ASP A 832 14.56 8.58 -48.32
C ASP A 832 13.13 8.86 -48.85
N ASP A 833 12.16 8.79 -47.94
CA ASP A 833 10.70 8.95 -48.18
C ASP A 833 10.25 10.43 -48.34
N SER A 834 11.01 11.25 -49.08
CA SER A 834 10.87 12.72 -49.07
C SER A 834 10.61 13.42 -50.43
N ALA A 835 10.25 12.67 -51.48
CA ALA A 835 9.91 13.24 -52.79
C ALA A 835 8.59 14.08 -52.77
N GLY A 836 8.71 15.40 -52.94
CA GLY A 836 7.62 16.36 -52.70
C GLY A 836 6.62 16.60 -53.85
N LYS A 837 5.36 16.86 -53.50
CA LYS A 837 4.24 17.21 -54.40
C LYS A 837 4.49 18.46 -55.27
N LYS A 838 4.03 18.44 -56.53
CA LYS A 838 3.77 19.62 -57.39
C LYS A 838 2.46 19.45 -58.21
N PRO A 839 1.90 20.50 -58.86
CA PRO A 839 0.58 20.98 -58.43
C PRO A 839 -0.63 20.67 -59.35
N SER A 840 -1.80 20.98 -58.81
CA SER A 840 -3.16 20.72 -59.31
C SER A 840 -3.58 21.39 -60.64
N LYS A 841 -4.45 20.71 -61.40
CA LYS A 841 -5.49 21.33 -62.25
C LYS A 841 -6.86 20.68 -62.01
N LYS A 842 -7.94 21.42 -62.32
CA LYS A 842 -9.34 21.05 -62.07
C LYS A 842 -9.97 20.34 -63.28
N LYS A 843 -10.79 19.29 -63.07
CA LYS A 843 -12.26 19.30 -63.28
C LYS A 843 -12.90 17.90 -63.06
N LYS A 844 -14.23 17.90 -62.91
CA LYS A 844 -15.10 16.70 -62.94
C LYS A 844 -15.12 16.08 -64.34
N LEU A 845 -15.33 14.76 -64.44
CA LEU A 845 -16.57 14.19 -65.01
C LEU A 845 -16.76 12.73 -64.60
N ASN A 846 -17.99 12.23 -64.69
CA ASN A 846 -18.30 10.79 -64.60
C ASN A 846 -18.25 10.18 -66.01
N LYS A 847 -17.82 8.93 -66.13
CA LYS A 847 -18.69 7.84 -66.66
C LYS A 847 -18.04 6.47 -66.47
N GLU A 848 -18.88 5.46 -66.20
CA GLU A 848 -18.59 4.06 -66.51
C GLU A 848 -18.76 3.81 -68.01
N VAL A 849 -18.14 2.74 -68.55
CA VAL A 849 -18.71 1.84 -69.57
C VAL A 849 -17.83 0.59 -69.73
N GLN A 850 -18.43 -0.57 -69.48
CA GLN A 850 -18.30 -1.90 -70.10
C GLN A 850 -16.94 -2.65 -70.22
N GLU A 851 -16.90 -3.80 -69.52
CA GLU A 851 -16.84 -5.17 -70.07
C GLU A 851 -15.86 -5.52 -71.23
N ALA A 852 -14.93 -6.44 -70.95
CA ALA A 852 -14.91 -7.83 -71.48
C ALA A 852 -13.61 -8.56 -71.04
N ASP A 853 -13.47 -9.89 -71.03
CA ASP A 853 -14.35 -11.03 -70.66
C ASP A 853 -13.44 -12.31 -70.53
N SER A 854 -14.00 -13.51 -70.34
CA SER A 854 -13.38 -14.84 -70.07
C SER A 854 -12.83 -14.99 -68.63
N ALA A 855 -13.27 -15.91 -67.75
CA ALA A 855 -13.82 -17.29 -67.83
C ALA A 855 -12.76 -18.36 -68.16
N GLU A 856 -12.69 -19.54 -67.51
CA GLU A 856 -13.37 -20.13 -66.31
C GLU A 856 -12.38 -21.21 -65.70
N ALA A 857 -12.64 -22.07 -64.69
CA ALA A 857 -13.91 -22.54 -64.14
C ALA A 857 -13.95 -22.99 -62.65
N THR A 858 -15.18 -23.21 -62.16
CA THR A 858 -15.72 -24.15 -61.13
C THR A 858 -14.78 -25.17 -60.40
N ASN A 859 -15.04 -25.64 -59.16
CA ASN A 859 -16.35 -26.12 -58.66
C ASN A 859 -16.55 -26.29 -57.12
N HIS A 860 -17.82 -26.36 -56.70
CA HIS A 860 -18.46 -26.93 -55.48
C HIS A 860 -17.97 -26.73 -54.01
N SER A 861 -18.60 -25.76 -53.31
CA SER A 861 -19.66 -25.89 -52.26
C SER A 861 -19.83 -27.11 -51.29
N VAL A 862 -20.32 -26.82 -50.06
CA VAL A 862 -21.31 -27.55 -49.17
C VAL A 862 -20.86 -28.01 -47.74
N THR A 863 -21.68 -27.63 -46.73
CA THR A 863 -21.89 -28.10 -45.31
C THR A 863 -20.80 -28.23 -44.22
N GLN A 864 -21.19 -27.74 -43.03
CA GLN A 864 -21.12 -28.32 -41.66
C GLN A 864 -20.02 -29.35 -41.29
N GLY A 865 -19.34 -29.09 -40.15
CA GLY A 865 -18.63 -30.11 -39.37
C GLY A 865 -17.88 -29.50 -38.18
N SER A 866 -18.08 -30.05 -36.97
CA SER A 866 -17.29 -29.75 -35.77
C SER A 866 -16.33 -30.91 -35.47
N LEU A 867 -15.13 -30.64 -34.96
CA LEU A 867 -14.42 -31.44 -33.94
C LEU A 867 -13.06 -30.78 -33.56
N ASP A 868 -12.30 -31.44 -32.68
CA ASP A 868 -11.21 -30.91 -31.85
C ASP A 868 -9.81 -30.74 -32.51
N GLU A 869 -8.81 -30.52 -31.65
CA GLU A 869 -7.36 -30.27 -31.81
C GLU A 869 -6.60 -30.89 -32.99
N PRO A 870 -5.39 -30.36 -33.27
CA PRO A 870 -4.25 -31.28 -33.28
C PRO A 870 -2.97 -30.83 -32.53
N HIS A 871 -2.21 -31.86 -32.14
CA HIS A 871 -0.85 -31.87 -31.60
C HIS A 871 0.22 -31.05 -32.36
N VAL A 872 1.34 -30.82 -31.67
CA VAL A 872 2.71 -30.89 -32.25
C VAL A 872 3.53 -31.92 -31.44
N GLN A 873 4.41 -32.69 -32.11
CA GLN A 873 5.21 -33.77 -31.50
C GLN A 873 6.74 -33.52 -31.52
N HIS A 874 7.40 -34.14 -30.54
CA HIS A 874 8.81 -34.59 -30.41
C HIS A 874 9.91 -34.24 -31.43
N VAL A 875 11.05 -33.80 -30.89
CA VAL A 875 12.38 -34.46 -30.95
C VAL A 875 13.05 -34.15 -29.58
N ALA A 876 13.48 -35.02 -28.65
CA ALA A 876 14.01 -36.39 -28.57
C ALA A 876 15.53 -36.42 -28.24
N ALA A 877 15.88 -36.93 -27.04
CA ALA A 877 17.23 -37.36 -26.63
C ALA A 877 17.13 -38.33 -25.41
N LYS A 878 18.14 -39.21 -25.27
CA LYS A 878 18.30 -40.38 -24.36
C LYS A 878 19.63 -40.23 -23.57
N ASP A 879 20.06 -40.99 -22.56
CA ASP A 879 19.53 -42.01 -21.62
C ASP A 879 20.58 -42.18 -20.46
N SER A 880 20.52 -43.27 -19.67
CA SER A 880 21.37 -43.68 -18.51
C SER A 880 21.09 -42.92 -17.19
N GLU A 881 20.62 -43.53 -16.10
CA GLU A 881 20.96 -44.79 -15.36
C GLU A 881 22.19 -44.65 -14.44
N ASP A 882 21.98 -44.70 -13.12
CA ASP A 882 22.39 -45.84 -12.27
C ASP A 882 21.88 -45.70 -10.81
N THR A 883 21.11 -46.66 -10.27
CA THR A 883 20.94 -46.88 -8.80
C THR A 883 20.23 -48.22 -8.50
N PRO A 884 20.82 -49.17 -7.75
CA PRO A 884 20.18 -50.45 -7.43
C PRO A 884 19.66 -50.59 -5.98
N ALA A 885 18.47 -51.20 -5.87
CA ALA A 885 18.00 -52.20 -4.88
C ALA A 885 18.01 -51.92 -3.34
N GLY A 886 17.08 -52.50 -2.56
CA GLY A 886 15.93 -53.33 -2.94
C GLY A 886 15.20 -53.99 -1.74
N ALA A 887 14.36 -54.98 -2.07
CA ALA A 887 13.50 -55.82 -1.19
C ALA A 887 12.24 -55.12 -0.61
N GLU A 888 11.05 -55.77 -0.51
CA GLU A 888 10.66 -57.12 -0.94
C GLU A 888 9.17 -57.20 -1.37
N SER A 889 8.70 -58.38 -1.77
CA SER A 889 7.36 -58.71 -2.31
C SER A 889 6.95 -60.11 -1.78
N PRO A 890 5.74 -60.71 -1.98
CA PRO A 890 4.84 -60.57 -3.15
C PRO A 890 3.31 -60.79 -2.90
N VAL A 891 2.57 -61.06 -4.00
CA VAL A 891 1.25 -61.75 -4.13
C VAL A 891 -0.05 -60.92 -4.03
N LYS A 892 -0.46 -60.41 -5.20
CA LYS A 892 -1.87 -60.26 -5.68
C LYS A 892 -2.51 -61.65 -5.92
N PRO A 893 -3.85 -61.85 -6.12
CA PRO A 893 -4.74 -61.01 -6.97
C PRO A 893 -6.25 -61.06 -6.55
N ASN A 894 -7.31 -60.72 -7.33
CA ASN A 894 -7.51 -60.07 -8.64
C ASN A 894 -8.97 -59.52 -8.76
N LEU A 895 -9.27 -58.81 -9.87
CA LEU A 895 -10.63 -58.57 -10.45
C LEU A 895 -11.65 -57.73 -9.62
N LEU A 896 -12.73 -57.17 -10.18
CA LEU A 896 -12.88 -56.22 -11.32
C LEU A 896 -14.31 -55.62 -11.33
N GLN A 897 -14.62 -54.74 -12.29
CA GLN A 897 -15.96 -54.32 -12.77
C GLN A 897 -16.86 -53.38 -11.93
N ASP A 898 -16.84 -52.10 -12.33
CA ASP A 898 -17.96 -51.39 -12.97
C ASP A 898 -19.36 -51.23 -12.31
N SER A 899 -19.56 -49.99 -11.82
CA SER A 899 -20.57 -49.04 -12.36
C SER A 899 -22.02 -48.97 -11.81
N LYS A 900 -22.34 -47.76 -11.33
CA LYS A 900 -23.55 -46.93 -11.56
C LYS A 900 -24.95 -47.58 -11.65
N LYS A 901 -25.82 -47.14 -10.71
CA LYS A 901 -27.28 -46.84 -10.85
C LYS A 901 -28.19 -48.00 -11.31
N ASN A 902 -29.32 -48.25 -10.66
CA ASN A 902 -30.44 -47.30 -10.67
C ASN A 902 -31.52 -47.52 -9.58
N ILE A 903 -32.48 -46.60 -9.56
CA ILE A 903 -33.70 -46.57 -8.73
C ILE A 903 -34.74 -47.62 -9.18
N SER A 904 -35.42 -48.26 -8.21
CA SER A 904 -36.85 -48.62 -8.31
C SER A 904 -37.45 -48.91 -6.92
N VAL A 905 -38.78 -49.05 -6.86
CA VAL A 905 -39.63 -49.04 -5.65
C VAL A 905 -40.36 -50.40 -5.51
N GLU A 906 -41.07 -50.55 -4.38
CA GLU A 906 -42.28 -51.38 -4.20
C GLU A 906 -42.10 -52.73 -3.49
N SER A 907 -43.21 -53.27 -2.98
CA SER A 907 -43.24 -54.16 -1.81
C SER A 907 -44.36 -55.19 -1.86
N GLU A 908 -44.22 -56.34 -1.20
CA GLU A 908 -45.38 -57.07 -0.65
C GLU A 908 -45.08 -58.06 0.51
N LYS A 909 -46.18 -58.47 1.16
CA LYS A 909 -46.43 -59.24 2.40
C LYS A 909 -45.68 -60.61 2.49
N GLY A 910 -45.54 -61.30 3.63
CA GLY A 910 -46.07 -61.26 5.02
C GLY A 910 -45.84 -62.66 5.67
N PRO A 911 -46.58 -63.16 6.71
CA PRO A 911 -47.46 -62.54 7.71
C PRO A 911 -47.19 -63.06 9.17
N SER A 912 -48.21 -63.01 10.06
CA SER A 912 -48.29 -63.50 11.49
C SER A 912 -47.84 -62.49 12.58
N SER A 913 -48.48 -62.38 13.77
CA SER A 913 -49.70 -63.01 14.33
C SER A 913 -50.37 -62.21 15.49
N GLN A 914 -51.70 -62.31 15.60
CA GLN A 914 -52.54 -62.09 16.81
C GLN A 914 -52.75 -60.66 17.37
N VAL A 915 -53.81 -60.55 18.20
CA VAL A 915 -54.68 -59.41 18.62
C VAL A 915 -55.51 -59.93 19.85
N PRO A 916 -56.15 -59.16 20.78
CA PRO A 916 -56.27 -57.70 21.05
C PRO A 916 -55.57 -57.32 22.41
N ASP A 917 -55.86 -56.29 23.25
CA ASP A 917 -57.05 -55.42 23.45
C ASP A 917 -56.75 -54.07 24.18
N ALA A 918 -57.78 -53.35 24.65
CA ALA A 918 -57.82 -51.89 24.70
C ALA A 918 -57.89 -51.16 26.08
N THR A 919 -57.83 -49.81 25.98
CA THR A 919 -58.42 -48.77 26.87
C THR A 919 -57.93 -48.48 28.30
N ALA A 920 -57.15 -47.39 28.43
CA ALA A 920 -57.54 -46.12 29.10
C ALA A 920 -57.74 -46.12 30.67
N PRO A 921 -58.16 -45.02 31.36
CA PRO A 921 -57.34 -44.46 32.47
C PRO A 921 -58.06 -44.17 33.81
N THR A 922 -57.32 -43.94 34.91
CA THR A 922 -57.82 -43.24 36.12
C THR A 922 -56.70 -42.58 36.94
N LEU A 923 -57.04 -41.63 37.81
CA LEU A 923 -56.15 -40.98 38.79
C LEU A 923 -56.22 -41.68 40.16
N GLU A 924 -55.26 -41.37 41.05
CA GLU A 924 -55.53 -41.31 42.49
C GLU A 924 -54.71 -40.17 43.16
N GLN A 925 -55.06 -39.77 44.39
CA GLN A 925 -54.58 -38.55 45.06
C GLN A 925 -54.09 -38.81 46.49
N GLN A 926 -53.11 -38.01 46.95
CA GLN A 926 -52.91 -37.55 48.35
C GLN A 926 -51.94 -36.34 48.26
N SER A 927 -52.34 -35.08 48.45
CA SER A 927 -52.93 -34.38 49.63
C SER A 927 -51.86 -33.93 50.64
N GLY A 928 -51.63 -32.62 50.70
CA GLY A 928 -50.76 -31.94 51.67
C GLY A 928 -50.91 -30.43 51.50
N GLU A 929 -51.48 -29.76 52.50
CA GLU A 929 -51.83 -28.33 52.48
C GLU A 929 -50.68 -27.47 53.04
N ASP A 930 -50.45 -26.27 52.50
CA ASP A 930 -51.11 -25.06 53.01
C ASP A 930 -50.85 -23.88 52.02
N SER A 931 -51.10 -22.64 52.44
CA SER A 931 -51.59 -21.59 51.57
C SER A 931 -51.03 -20.20 51.89
N SER A 932 -50.83 -19.38 50.85
CA SER A 932 -51.36 -18.00 50.76
C SER A 932 -50.83 -17.28 49.52
N LYS A 933 -51.69 -16.45 48.94
CA LYS A 933 -51.28 -15.20 48.27
C LYS A 933 -51.74 -14.08 49.20
N ASP A 934 -50.97 -13.00 49.32
CA ASP A 934 -51.60 -11.69 49.10
C ASP A 934 -50.60 -10.63 48.63
N THR A 935 -51.12 -9.42 48.46
CA THR A 935 -50.72 -8.40 47.50
C THR A 935 -50.36 -7.10 48.23
N SER A 936 -49.63 -6.21 47.55
CA SER A 936 -49.63 -4.74 47.75
C SER A 936 -48.60 -4.10 48.70
N GLN A 937 -48.08 -2.96 48.22
CA GLN A 937 -47.70 -1.74 48.97
C GLN A 937 -46.60 -1.84 50.06
N GLN A 938 -45.39 -1.39 49.70
CA GLN A 938 -45.02 0.04 49.87
C GLN A 938 -44.05 0.50 48.77
#